data_AF-A0A935AG71-F1
#
_entry.id   AF-A0A935AG71-F1
#
_cell.length_a   1.000
_cell.length_b   1.000
_cell.length_c   1.000
_cell.angle_alpha   90.00
_cell.angle_beta   90.00
_cell.angle_gamma   90.00
#
_symmetry.space_group_name_H-M   'P 1'
#
loop_
_entity.id
_entity.type
_entity.pdbx_description
1 polymer ?
#
loop_
_entity_poly.entity_id
_entity_poly.type
_entity_poly.pdbx_seq_one_letter_code
_entity_poly.pdbx_strand_id
1 'polypeptide(L)'
;MIAADDDSFGHCVACKAPVRVEDGDTCPACGQPHKRRNAGQIRAREAAKEVGGVVASPLWPDPAARWEGFQQTGKAPTDFNDLHQISGLDAVRQILSTARTALKDAAELAALSAEAVLPTDPEPEAATEQPPMISSDDATPPTKRTRSRSKAKANGGQTPAQGGDVFELRDGPEGRGVYRLKVEKRGDSWGEVASHVCAPIQITHQVRDARGEQWMRLALFTDHDGRLQRVLIPDEALEGDGSTVARLLRSRGLWIGDSKSALVRMYVNRSRPAARARLTARIGWHDDCTEPGRWSYVLGGDADPLASDGAELWLHQSSGSGHAQFKAAGTLDDWQANISALAVGNSRLTFALSAGFAGGLCWLHPNVSGGFHWAGGSSLGKSGLLYGTASLCGSPTYRKTWLLTATAIEGVAAGHCDAPLLLDELKQAGNPRDVAQAAYMLTSGQGKGRGQAAGGLRETASFSLLFQSNGEIGLQQFLEENQERAYAGQQVRFCELPGDAGAGFGCWDVLHGLPDGARFTETLQRNAAKHYGTAYPEFIRRTIQEREAMPAQFEALRRAFEERALTRKAGGQAIRAATRFAAVAYAGEKATEWGITGWPKGEALKAAMRMFQDWLKAFGGEENREPRKMIEQIQSWIQSHAGSRLEDHRRPSVTDTHAPRTMNRAGWKKPTKETASLNEPDQVFEYLLYPAVFRSELCNGFDPSAVAKELDKRGLLVRSKDSLMQKFREPGAAKPGWFYVIPSAILGSLDDEH
;
A
#
# COMPACT_ATOMS: atom_id res chain seq x y z
N MET A 1 30.00 21.87 4.93
CA MET A 1 29.05 22.53 5.85
C MET A 1 29.51 23.97 6.02
N ILE A 2 28.62 24.93 5.85
CA ILE A 2 28.92 26.37 5.95
C ILE A 2 28.09 26.95 7.09
N ALA A 3 28.75 27.58 8.07
CA ALA A 3 28.07 28.29 9.14
C ALA A 3 27.57 29.65 8.61
N ALA A 4 26.30 29.97 8.87
CA ALA A 4 25.69 31.23 8.49
C ALA A 4 25.47 32.13 9.70
N ASP A 5 25.65 33.43 9.50
CA ASP A 5 25.16 34.44 10.43
C ASP A 5 23.66 34.69 10.20
N ASP A 6 22.94 34.98 11.27
CA ASP A 6 21.52 35.32 11.21
C ASP A 6 21.30 36.84 11.21
N ASP A 7 21.36 37.41 10.01
CA ASP A 7 21.21 38.84 9.72
C ASP A 7 19.74 39.31 9.64
N SER A 8 18.83 38.63 10.33
CA SER A 8 17.38 38.88 10.21
C SER A 8 16.93 40.28 10.62
N PHE A 9 17.73 41.03 11.39
CA PHE A 9 17.39 42.36 11.90
C PHE A 9 18.28 43.44 11.30
N GLY A 10 17.75 44.66 11.19
CA GLY A 10 18.49 45.80 10.69
C GLY A 10 17.68 47.09 10.77
N HIS A 11 18.13 48.11 10.06
CA HIS A 11 17.43 49.40 9.99
C HIS A 11 16.90 49.65 8.59
N CYS A 12 15.70 50.23 8.50
CA CYS A 12 15.12 50.64 7.24
C CYS A 12 16.05 51.63 6.52
N VAL A 13 16.28 51.43 5.23
CA VAL A 13 17.13 52.33 4.44
C VAL A 13 16.57 53.75 4.39
N ALA A 14 15.23 53.90 4.35
CA ALA A 14 14.55 55.18 4.22
C ALA A 14 14.42 55.95 5.54
N CYS A 15 13.83 55.34 6.58
CA CYS A 15 13.51 56.05 7.83
C CYS A 15 14.38 55.67 9.03
N LYS A 16 15.33 54.74 8.86
CA LYS A 16 16.20 54.21 9.92
C LYS A 16 15.48 53.54 11.10
N ALA A 17 14.16 53.31 11.03
CA ALA A 17 13.46 52.51 12.02
C ALA A 17 13.97 51.06 12.02
N PRO A 18 14.02 50.38 13.17
CA PRO A 18 14.30 48.95 13.24
C PRO A 18 13.32 48.16 12.39
N VAL A 19 13.82 47.22 11.58
CA VAL A 19 13.04 46.30 10.74
C VAL A 19 13.62 44.91 10.79
N ARG A 20 12.79 43.91 10.53
CA ARG A 20 13.21 42.50 10.38
C ARG A 20 12.79 41.96 9.01
N VAL A 21 13.46 40.90 8.57
CA VAL A 21 13.16 40.27 7.27
C VAL A 21 11.71 39.76 7.20
N GLU A 22 11.11 39.38 8.32
CA GLU A 22 9.71 38.94 8.42
C GLU A 22 8.69 40.05 8.12
N ASP A 23 9.08 41.33 8.19
CA ASP A 23 8.18 42.46 7.91
C ASP A 23 7.86 42.61 6.41
N GLY A 24 8.44 41.77 5.54
CA GLY A 24 8.18 41.74 4.11
C GLY A 24 9.14 42.64 3.32
N ASP A 25 8.61 43.36 2.32
CA ASP A 25 9.41 44.31 1.53
C ASP A 25 9.21 45.77 1.98
N THR A 26 8.12 46.07 2.67
CA THR A 26 7.67 47.42 3.04
C THR A 26 7.87 47.69 4.52
N CYS A 27 8.47 48.81 4.87
CA CYS A 27 8.74 49.17 6.26
C CYS A 27 7.44 49.43 7.04
N PRO A 28 7.22 48.77 8.19
CA PRO A 28 6.02 49.01 9.01
C PRO A 28 5.89 50.47 9.50
N ALA A 29 7.00 51.19 9.64
CA ALA A 29 7.01 52.54 10.18
C ALA A 29 6.74 53.64 9.13
N CYS A 30 7.20 53.46 7.88
CA CYS A 30 7.13 54.52 6.86
C CYS A 30 6.51 54.09 5.53
N GLY A 31 6.12 52.82 5.38
CA GLY A 31 5.53 52.27 4.16
C GLY A 31 6.48 52.16 2.95
N GLN A 32 7.72 52.65 3.05
CA GLN A 32 8.72 52.58 1.98
C GLN A 32 9.49 51.25 1.99
N PRO A 33 10.06 50.81 0.86
CA PRO A 33 10.82 49.57 0.81
C PRO A 33 12.03 49.58 1.76
N HIS A 34 12.08 48.66 2.73
CA HIS A 34 13.15 48.64 3.73
C HIS A 34 14.41 47.88 3.27
N LYS A 35 14.30 47.08 2.20
CA LYS A 35 15.42 46.35 1.54
C LYS A 35 16.25 45.45 2.48
N ARG A 36 15.69 45.02 3.62
CA ARG A 36 16.41 44.10 4.51
C ARG A 36 16.30 42.68 3.96
N ARG A 37 17.42 41.99 3.95
CA ARG A 37 17.59 40.59 3.58
C ARG A 37 18.55 39.96 4.57
N ASN A 38 18.43 38.66 4.82
CA ASN A 38 19.34 37.92 5.67
C ASN A 38 20.60 37.57 4.86
N ALA A 39 21.53 38.53 4.74
CA ALA A 39 22.69 38.41 3.86
C ALA A 39 23.60 37.21 4.26
N GLY A 40 23.84 37.01 5.56
CA GLY A 40 24.58 35.87 6.08
C GLY A 40 24.02 34.52 5.63
N GLN A 41 22.72 34.29 5.79
CA GLN A 41 22.09 33.05 5.33
C GLN A 41 22.05 32.92 3.80
N ILE A 42 21.82 34.02 3.06
CA ILE A 42 21.78 33.99 1.60
C ILE A 42 23.16 33.60 1.04
N ARG A 43 24.23 34.25 1.51
CA ARG A 43 25.60 33.96 1.07
C ARG A 43 26.04 32.56 1.46
N ALA A 44 25.70 32.12 2.67
CA ALA A 44 25.99 30.76 3.09
C ALA A 44 25.28 29.71 2.22
N ARG A 45 24.02 29.96 1.81
CA ARG A 45 23.27 29.06 0.91
C ARG A 45 23.85 29.04 -0.51
N GLU A 46 24.25 30.20 -1.03
CA GLU A 46 24.95 30.29 -2.32
C GLU A 46 26.25 29.48 -2.31
N ALA A 47 27.10 29.71 -1.31
CA ALA A 47 28.36 29.00 -1.16
C ALA A 47 28.15 27.49 -0.91
N ALA A 48 27.13 27.11 -0.13
CA ALA A 48 26.82 25.71 0.14
C ALA A 48 26.37 24.99 -1.13
N LYS A 49 25.58 25.66 -1.99
CA LYS A 49 25.15 25.13 -3.27
C LYS A 49 26.33 24.88 -4.23
N GLU A 50 27.31 25.77 -4.26
CA GLU A 50 28.50 25.61 -5.12
C GLU A 50 29.36 24.41 -4.72
N VAL A 51 29.46 24.10 -3.43
CA VAL A 51 30.32 23.01 -2.92
C VAL A 51 29.55 21.73 -2.59
N GLY A 52 28.27 21.63 -2.98
CA GLY A 52 27.41 20.50 -2.61
C GLY A 52 27.25 20.31 -1.09
N GLY A 53 27.41 21.40 -0.33
CA GLY A 53 27.35 21.44 1.12
C GLY A 53 25.96 21.80 1.67
N VAL A 54 25.86 21.77 3.01
CA VAL A 54 24.69 22.27 3.74
C VAL A 54 25.03 23.53 4.55
N VAL A 55 24.02 24.34 4.84
CA VAL A 55 24.13 25.51 5.71
C VAL A 55 23.68 25.15 7.13
N ALA A 56 24.46 25.56 8.11
CA ALA A 56 24.05 25.56 9.52
C ALA A 56 23.81 27.01 9.95
N SER A 57 22.59 27.33 10.39
CA SER A 57 22.24 28.64 10.93
C SER A 57 21.98 28.55 12.43
N PRO A 58 22.37 29.55 13.24
CA PRO A 58 22.06 29.58 14.66
C PRO A 58 20.54 29.63 14.87
N LEU A 59 20.06 28.84 15.83
CA LEU A 59 18.67 28.82 16.28
C LEU A 59 18.59 29.45 17.66
N TRP A 60 17.92 30.59 17.75
CA TRP A 60 17.80 31.36 18.98
C TRP A 60 16.61 30.84 19.81
N PRO A 61 16.79 30.49 21.09
CA PRO A 61 15.71 29.95 21.92
C PRO A 61 14.55 30.92 22.12
N ASP A 62 14.83 32.23 22.15
CA ASP A 62 13.83 33.28 22.29
C ASP A 62 14.01 34.37 21.21
N PRO A 63 13.42 34.17 20.01
CA PRO A 63 13.48 35.15 18.93
C PRO A 63 12.77 36.48 19.27
N ALA A 64 11.78 36.46 20.17
CA ALA A 64 11.01 37.63 20.56
C ALA A 64 11.86 38.56 21.44
N ALA A 65 12.52 38.01 22.48
CA ALA A 65 13.44 38.77 23.32
C ALA A 65 14.65 39.30 22.52
N ARG A 66 15.14 38.52 21.54
CA ARG A 66 16.20 38.96 20.63
C ARG A 66 15.79 40.18 19.80
N TRP A 67 14.55 40.21 19.32
CA TRP A 67 14.01 41.34 18.57
C TRP A 67 13.81 42.57 19.45
N GLU A 68 13.24 42.40 20.65
CA GLU A 68 13.07 43.49 21.60
C GLU A 68 14.42 44.11 22.02
N GLY A 69 15.43 43.27 22.29
CA GLY A 69 16.79 43.72 22.57
C GLY A 69 17.42 44.50 21.42
N PHE A 70 17.16 44.10 20.17
CA PHE A 70 17.61 44.85 18.99
C PHE A 70 16.92 46.21 18.88
N GLN A 71 15.62 46.30 19.14
CA GLN A 71 14.89 47.57 19.11
C GLN A 71 15.41 48.56 20.17
N GLN A 72 15.90 48.07 21.30
CA GLN A 72 16.44 48.89 22.39
C GLN A 72 17.91 49.28 22.18
N THR A 73 18.73 48.37 21.68
CA THR A 73 20.21 48.53 21.66
C THR A 73 20.81 48.71 20.27
N GLY A 74 20.04 48.43 19.21
CA GLY A 74 20.52 48.39 17.82
C GLY A 74 21.47 47.24 17.51
N LYS A 75 21.66 46.29 18.45
CA LYS A 75 22.52 45.11 18.32
C LYS A 75 21.74 43.85 18.68
N ALA A 76 22.00 42.79 17.93
CA ALA A 76 21.44 41.47 18.19
C ALA A 76 22.59 40.45 18.11
N PRO A 77 22.52 39.35 18.88
CA PRO A 77 23.39 38.22 18.65
C PRO A 77 23.12 37.65 17.25
N THR A 78 24.15 37.32 16.49
CA THR A 78 24.02 36.92 15.07
C THR A 78 24.71 35.62 14.72
N ASP A 79 25.73 35.19 15.46
CA ASP A 79 26.58 34.05 15.10
C ASP A 79 26.53 32.89 16.11
N PHE A 80 27.31 31.83 15.85
CA PHE A 80 27.40 30.68 16.77
C PHE A 80 28.18 30.97 18.06
N ASN A 81 29.02 32.01 18.10
CA ASN A 81 29.73 32.40 19.32
C ASN A 81 28.76 33.04 20.30
N ASP A 82 27.90 33.93 19.81
CA ASP A 82 26.83 34.53 20.59
C ASP A 82 25.84 33.46 21.06
N LEU A 83 25.48 32.50 20.20
CA LEU A 83 24.62 31.38 20.58
C LEU A 83 25.26 30.51 21.67
N HIS A 84 26.56 30.26 21.57
CA HIS A 84 27.29 29.55 22.62
C HIS A 84 27.24 30.32 23.95
N GLN A 85 27.44 31.63 23.95
CA GLN A 85 27.39 32.43 25.18
C GLN A 85 26.00 32.44 25.82
N ILE A 86 24.94 32.41 25.02
CA ILE A 86 23.55 32.48 25.50
C ILE A 86 22.99 31.10 25.88
N SER A 87 23.34 30.05 25.13
CA SER A 87 22.66 28.74 25.21
C SER A 87 23.61 27.56 25.43
N GLY A 88 24.91 27.82 25.61
CA GLY A 88 25.92 26.81 25.85
C GLY A 88 26.38 26.07 24.58
N LEU A 89 27.45 25.28 24.71
CA LEU A 89 28.03 24.52 23.60
C LEU A 89 27.11 23.40 23.09
N ASP A 90 26.21 22.89 23.92
CA ASP A 90 25.31 21.79 23.54
C ASP A 90 24.28 22.22 22.50
N ALA A 91 23.76 23.46 22.59
CA ALA A 91 22.87 24.02 21.56
C ALA A 91 23.56 24.14 20.20
N VAL A 92 24.82 24.62 20.19
CA VAL A 92 25.65 24.68 18.98
C VAL A 92 25.93 23.27 18.43
N ARG A 93 26.28 22.33 19.31
CA ARG A 93 26.55 20.93 18.93
C ARG A 93 25.34 20.27 18.27
N GLN A 94 24.13 20.48 18.80
CA GLN A 94 22.90 19.94 18.21
C GLN A 94 22.71 20.45 16.78
N ILE A 95 22.82 21.76 16.55
CA ILE A 95 22.64 22.35 15.22
C ILE A 95 23.67 21.81 14.22
N LEU A 96 24.94 21.74 14.62
CA LEU A 96 26.01 21.22 13.76
C LEU A 96 25.87 19.72 13.50
N SER A 97 25.36 18.95 14.47
CA SER A 97 25.10 17.52 14.31
C SER A 97 23.99 17.25 13.30
N THR A 98 22.91 18.03 13.34
CA THR A 98 21.80 17.95 12.38
C THR A 98 22.27 18.29 10.96
N ALA A 99 23.04 19.37 10.81
CA ALA A 99 23.63 19.74 9.51
C ALA A 99 24.58 18.65 9.00
N ARG A 100 25.42 18.08 9.86
CA ARG A 100 26.33 16.98 9.48
C ARG A 100 25.57 15.74 9.00
N THR A 101 24.44 15.40 9.62
CA THR A 101 23.58 14.30 9.16
C THR A 101 23.00 14.59 7.78
N ALA A 102 22.47 15.81 7.56
CA ALA A 102 21.95 16.22 6.26
C ALA A 102 23.01 16.20 5.13
N LEU A 103 24.28 16.50 5.46
CA LEU A 103 25.39 16.40 4.51
C LEU A 103 25.67 14.95 4.10
N LYS A 104 25.64 14.00 5.06
CA LYS A 104 25.80 12.58 4.77
C LYS A 104 24.68 12.07 3.88
N ASP A 105 23.44 12.42 4.20
CA ASP A 105 22.27 12.02 3.42
C ASP A 105 22.35 12.53 1.97
N ALA A 106 22.80 13.78 1.78
CA ALA A 106 22.96 14.39 0.45
C ALA A 106 24.10 13.76 -0.37
N ALA A 107 25.23 13.44 0.26
CA ALA A 107 26.37 12.78 -0.39
C ALA A 107 26.01 11.33 -0.80
N GLU A 108 25.27 10.62 0.04
CA GLU A 108 24.79 9.25 -0.24
C GLU A 108 23.73 9.24 -1.36
N LEU A 109 22.85 10.26 -1.44
CA LEU A 109 21.91 10.46 -2.54
C LEU A 109 22.60 10.77 -3.88
N ALA A 110 23.72 11.50 -3.88
CA ALA A 110 24.50 11.79 -5.08
C ALA A 110 25.32 10.58 -5.56
N ALA A 111 25.80 9.73 -4.65
CA ALA A 111 26.46 8.47 -5.01
C ALA A 111 25.48 7.49 -5.68
N LEU A 112 24.23 7.42 -5.18
CA LEU A 112 23.15 6.60 -5.75
C LEU A 112 22.73 7.01 -7.17
N SER A 113 22.87 8.29 -7.54
CA SER A 113 22.57 8.76 -8.89
C SER A 113 23.74 8.57 -9.88
N ALA A 114 24.98 8.57 -9.38
CA ALA A 114 26.18 8.36 -10.19
C ALA A 114 26.46 6.89 -10.51
N GLU A 115 26.20 5.95 -9.59
CA GLU A 115 26.35 4.51 -9.84
C GLU A 115 25.23 3.93 -10.75
N ALA A 116 24.16 4.69 -10.97
CA ALA A 116 23.07 4.33 -11.87
C ALA A 116 23.33 4.68 -13.35
N VAL A 117 24.53 5.14 -13.70
CA VAL A 117 24.91 5.41 -15.11
C VAL A 117 26.13 4.56 -15.47
N LEU A 118 25.90 3.51 -16.27
CA LEU A 118 26.95 2.75 -16.94
C LEU A 118 26.57 2.51 -18.42
N PRO A 119 27.57 2.26 -19.30
CA PRO A 119 27.65 2.86 -20.63
C PRO A 119 26.95 2.08 -21.74
N THR A 120 26.60 2.83 -22.77
CA THR A 120 26.05 2.39 -24.06
C THR A 120 27.01 1.48 -24.83
N ASP A 121 26.49 0.30 -25.22
CA ASP A 121 26.85 -0.68 -26.26
C ASP A 121 28.30 -1.18 -26.42
N PRO A 122 28.44 -2.47 -26.77
CA PRO A 122 28.93 -2.75 -28.11
C PRO A 122 28.12 -3.80 -28.90
N GLU A 123 28.21 -3.66 -30.23
CA GLU A 123 27.69 -4.51 -31.31
C GLU A 123 28.18 -5.98 -31.29
N PRO A 124 27.57 -6.87 -32.11
CA PRO A 124 27.59 -8.32 -31.91
C PRO A 124 28.73 -9.03 -32.65
N GLU A 125 29.31 -10.07 -32.03
CA GLU A 125 30.21 -11.01 -32.72
C GLU A 125 29.62 -12.42 -32.88
N ALA A 126 29.68 -12.80 -34.15
CA ALA A 126 29.62 -14.08 -34.85
C ALA A 126 29.64 -15.43 -34.08
N ALA A 127 28.90 -16.35 -34.71
CA ALA A 127 28.79 -17.78 -34.46
C ALA A 127 30.10 -18.58 -34.65
N THR A 128 30.15 -19.75 -34.01
CA THR A 128 30.86 -20.93 -34.54
C THR A 128 30.09 -22.21 -34.25
N GLU A 129 29.83 -22.95 -35.33
CA GLU A 129 29.30 -24.31 -35.43
C GLU A 129 30.22 -25.36 -34.79
N GLN A 130 29.68 -26.49 -34.31
CA GLN A 130 29.70 -27.78 -35.03
C GLN A 130 29.07 -28.96 -34.22
N PRO A 131 28.65 -30.06 -34.89
CA PRO A 131 27.57 -31.00 -34.48
C PRO A 131 28.09 -32.48 -34.37
N PRO A 132 27.29 -33.54 -34.63
CA PRO A 132 26.14 -34.09 -33.90
C PRO A 132 26.36 -35.58 -33.48
N MET A 133 25.42 -36.18 -32.71
CA MET A 133 25.28 -37.64 -32.64
C MET A 133 23.82 -38.11 -32.76
N ILE A 134 23.68 -39.25 -33.43
CA ILE A 134 22.51 -39.85 -34.09
C ILE A 134 21.96 -41.04 -33.27
N SER A 135 20.63 -41.26 -33.28
CA SER A 135 19.94 -42.57 -33.50
C SER A 135 18.42 -42.33 -33.44
N SER A 136 17.67 -42.41 -34.55
CA SER A 136 16.98 -43.60 -35.13
C SER A 136 15.92 -44.19 -34.16
N ASP A 137 14.65 -44.38 -34.51
CA ASP A 137 14.17 -45.22 -35.61
C ASP A 137 12.82 -44.79 -36.24
N ASP A 138 12.65 -45.33 -37.44
CA ASP A 138 11.59 -45.24 -38.44
C ASP A 138 10.17 -45.65 -38.00
N ALA A 139 9.15 -45.04 -38.64
CA ALA A 139 8.32 -45.75 -39.63
C ALA A 139 7.24 -44.85 -40.27
N THR A 140 7.38 -44.61 -41.57
CA THR A 140 6.28 -44.35 -42.53
C THR A 140 6.35 -45.46 -43.59
N PRO A 141 5.28 -45.84 -44.34
CA PRO A 141 4.67 -45.02 -45.42
C PRO A 141 3.19 -45.43 -45.77
N PRO A 142 2.56 -45.14 -46.93
CA PRO A 142 2.98 -44.36 -48.10
C PRO A 142 2.02 -43.30 -48.68
N THR A 143 2.64 -42.51 -49.55
CA THR A 143 2.20 -41.39 -50.38
C THR A 143 1.24 -41.71 -51.53
N LYS A 144 0.45 -40.71 -51.97
CA LYS A 144 0.15 -40.48 -53.40
C LYS A 144 0.23 -38.98 -53.77
N ARG A 145 0.98 -38.74 -54.84
CA ARG A 145 1.30 -37.45 -55.51
C ARG A 145 0.07 -36.84 -56.18
N THR A 146 0.03 -35.51 -56.26
CA THR A 146 -0.20 -34.78 -57.52
C THR A 146 0.21 -33.30 -57.45
N ARG A 147 0.77 -32.81 -58.57
CA ARG A 147 1.25 -31.45 -58.84
C ARG A 147 0.08 -30.44 -58.96
N SER A 148 0.29 -29.17 -58.61
CA SER A 148 0.40 -28.04 -59.57
C SER A 148 0.08 -26.65 -58.99
N ARG A 149 0.95 -25.70 -59.36
CA ARG A 149 0.77 -24.26 -59.65
C ARG A 149 0.13 -23.31 -58.61
N SER A 150 0.98 -22.37 -58.20
CA SER A 150 0.68 -21.06 -57.61
C SER A 150 -0.27 -20.21 -58.45
N LYS A 151 -1.29 -19.61 -57.82
CA LYS A 151 -2.07 -18.48 -58.35
C LYS A 151 -2.32 -17.44 -57.25
N ALA A 152 -2.26 -16.18 -57.68
CA ALA A 152 -2.24 -14.98 -56.86
C ALA A 152 -3.52 -14.76 -56.02
N LYS A 153 -3.29 -14.07 -54.89
CA LYS A 153 -4.25 -13.63 -53.87
C LYS A 153 -5.21 -12.60 -54.47
N ALA A 154 -6.51 -12.88 -54.42
CA ALA A 154 -7.58 -11.92 -54.70
C ALA A 154 -8.44 -11.72 -53.43
N ASN A 155 -8.80 -10.48 -53.15
CA ASN A 155 -9.62 -10.05 -52.01
C ASN A 155 -10.93 -10.85 -51.93
N GLY A 156 -11.14 -11.52 -50.79
CA GLY A 156 -12.36 -12.27 -50.50
C GLY A 156 -13.52 -11.35 -50.12
N GLY A 157 -14.15 -10.74 -51.11
CA GLY A 157 -15.55 -10.33 -51.00
C GLY A 157 -16.44 -11.57 -51.06
N GLN A 158 -17.30 -11.76 -50.06
CA GLN A 158 -18.29 -12.83 -50.07
C GLN A 158 -19.31 -12.57 -51.18
N THR A 159 -19.33 -13.42 -52.21
CA THR A 159 -20.48 -13.49 -53.13
C THR A 159 -21.53 -14.41 -52.51
N PRO A 160 -22.80 -13.99 -52.32
CA PRO A 160 -23.82 -14.85 -51.71
C PRO A 160 -24.31 -15.93 -52.68
N ALA A 161 -24.62 -17.09 -52.12
CA ALA A 161 -25.46 -18.09 -52.76
C ALA A 161 -26.87 -17.51 -53.01
N GLN A 162 -27.45 -17.84 -54.17
CA GLN A 162 -28.78 -17.41 -54.59
C GLN A 162 -29.84 -17.70 -53.51
N GLY A 163 -30.47 -16.65 -52.99
CA GLY A 163 -31.71 -16.72 -52.20
C GLY A 163 -31.62 -16.53 -50.67
N GLY A 164 -30.47 -16.18 -50.11
CA GLY A 164 -30.34 -15.90 -48.66
C GLY A 164 -30.68 -14.45 -48.28
N ASP A 165 -31.42 -14.24 -47.17
CA ASP A 165 -31.49 -12.93 -46.51
C ASP A 165 -30.06 -12.51 -46.10
N VAL A 166 -29.60 -11.31 -46.48
CA VAL A 166 -28.33 -10.74 -46.01
C VAL A 166 -28.63 -9.65 -45.00
N PHE A 167 -27.77 -9.46 -44.00
CA PHE A 167 -27.89 -8.35 -43.05
C PHE A 167 -26.64 -7.50 -43.11
N GLU A 168 -26.81 -6.18 -43.25
CA GLU A 168 -25.70 -5.25 -43.35
C GLU A 168 -25.94 -4.02 -42.48
N LEU A 169 -24.87 -3.57 -41.82
CA LEU A 169 -24.84 -2.26 -41.17
C LEU A 169 -24.51 -1.22 -42.25
N ARG A 170 -25.46 -0.33 -42.57
CA ARG A 170 -25.28 0.68 -43.62
C ARG A 170 -26.10 1.93 -43.35
N ASP A 171 -25.79 2.98 -44.11
CA ASP A 171 -26.64 4.16 -44.22
C ASP A 171 -27.76 3.87 -45.23
N GLY A 172 -29.00 4.17 -44.85
CA GLY A 172 -30.15 4.01 -45.71
C GLY A 172 -31.19 5.11 -45.50
N PRO A 173 -32.37 5.01 -46.13
CA PRO A 173 -33.40 6.04 -46.09
C PRO A 173 -33.91 6.35 -44.67
N GLU A 174 -33.87 5.37 -43.78
CA GLU A 174 -34.28 5.50 -42.38
C GLU A 174 -33.09 5.80 -41.44
N GLY A 175 -31.95 6.20 -42.01
CA GLY A 175 -30.71 6.48 -41.28
C GLY A 175 -29.75 5.29 -41.22
N ARG A 176 -28.70 5.43 -40.42
CA ARG A 176 -27.70 4.39 -40.19
C ARG A 176 -28.28 3.29 -39.31
N GLY A 177 -28.17 2.03 -39.72
CA GLY A 177 -28.72 0.92 -38.96
C GLY A 177 -28.44 -0.44 -39.58
N VAL A 178 -28.98 -1.48 -38.98
CA VAL A 178 -28.95 -2.83 -39.55
C VAL A 178 -30.11 -2.94 -40.53
N TYR A 179 -29.81 -3.29 -41.78
CA TYR A 179 -30.78 -3.53 -42.84
C TYR A 179 -30.77 -5.01 -43.23
N ARG A 180 -31.95 -5.58 -43.44
CA ARG A 180 -32.12 -6.86 -44.15
C ARG A 180 -32.18 -6.58 -45.65
N LEU A 181 -31.34 -7.26 -46.41
CA LEU A 181 -31.33 -7.27 -47.87
C LEU A 181 -31.98 -8.55 -48.32
N LYS A 182 -33.00 -8.42 -49.17
CA LYS A 182 -33.65 -9.57 -49.77
C LYS A 182 -33.76 -9.33 -51.26
N VAL A 183 -33.27 -10.28 -52.05
CA VAL A 183 -33.44 -10.25 -53.50
C VAL A 183 -34.84 -10.79 -53.80
N GLU A 184 -35.73 -9.93 -54.30
CA GLU A 184 -37.09 -10.28 -54.65
C GLU A 184 -37.32 -10.07 -56.15
N LYS A 185 -38.12 -10.94 -56.77
CA LYS A 185 -38.50 -10.81 -58.17
C LYS A 185 -39.57 -9.73 -58.33
N ARG A 186 -39.26 -8.65 -59.04
CA ARG A 186 -40.19 -7.58 -59.44
C ARG A 186 -40.40 -7.65 -60.95
N GLY A 187 -41.51 -8.26 -61.37
CA GLY A 187 -41.79 -8.53 -62.80
C GLY A 187 -40.79 -9.55 -63.38
N ASP A 188 -40.19 -9.26 -64.53
CA ASP A 188 -39.14 -10.10 -65.15
C ASP A 188 -37.72 -9.81 -64.63
N SER A 189 -37.58 -8.88 -63.68
CA SER A 189 -36.30 -8.48 -63.10
C SER A 189 -36.17 -8.87 -61.63
N TRP A 190 -34.95 -9.11 -61.17
CA TRP A 190 -34.64 -9.28 -59.74
C TRP A 190 -34.18 -7.94 -59.18
N GLY A 191 -34.76 -7.53 -58.05
CA GLY A 191 -34.38 -6.30 -57.35
C GLY A 191 -34.05 -6.59 -55.89
N GLU A 192 -33.04 -5.91 -55.35
CA GLU A 192 -32.76 -5.92 -53.92
C GLU A 192 -33.75 -5.02 -53.19
N VAL A 193 -34.42 -5.57 -52.18
CA VAL A 193 -35.29 -4.83 -51.26
C VAL A 193 -34.58 -4.71 -49.91
N ALA A 194 -34.33 -3.46 -49.55
CA ALA A 194 -33.81 -3.04 -48.26
C ALA A 194 -34.94 -2.89 -47.23
N SER A 195 -34.86 -3.57 -46.10
CA SER A 195 -35.74 -3.29 -44.94
C SER A 195 -34.89 -2.93 -43.74
N HIS A 196 -35.11 -1.76 -43.16
CA HIS A 196 -34.50 -1.38 -41.90
C HIS A 196 -35.01 -2.30 -40.77
N VAL A 197 -34.10 -2.72 -39.89
CA VAL A 197 -34.36 -3.70 -38.82
C VAL A 197 -34.25 -3.04 -37.46
N CYS A 198 -33.11 -2.42 -37.17
CA CYS A 198 -32.84 -1.75 -35.90
C CYS A 198 -31.72 -0.71 -36.07
N ALA A 199 -31.55 0.12 -35.04
CA ALA A 199 -30.44 1.04 -34.93
C ALA A 199 -29.07 0.30 -34.97
N PRO A 200 -27.95 1.02 -35.16
CA PRO A 200 -26.63 0.41 -35.30
C PRO A 200 -26.27 -0.48 -34.11
N ILE A 201 -26.04 -1.76 -34.38
CA ILE A 201 -25.58 -2.74 -33.40
C ILE A 201 -24.51 -3.63 -34.04
N GLN A 202 -23.41 -3.83 -33.32
CA GLN A 202 -22.30 -4.66 -33.76
C GLN A 202 -22.13 -5.85 -32.80
N ILE A 203 -21.99 -7.05 -33.36
CA ILE A 203 -21.61 -8.23 -32.59
C ILE A 203 -20.11 -8.41 -32.72
N THR A 204 -19.38 -8.18 -31.63
CA THR A 204 -17.92 -8.06 -31.67
C THR A 204 -17.20 -9.33 -31.24
N HIS A 205 -17.75 -10.07 -30.28
CA HIS A 205 -17.11 -11.26 -29.71
C HIS A 205 -18.10 -12.42 -29.51
N GLN A 206 -17.57 -13.63 -29.61
CA GLN A 206 -18.22 -14.81 -29.03
C GLN A 206 -17.62 -15.03 -27.63
N VAL A 207 -18.48 -15.05 -26.61
CA VAL A 207 -18.09 -15.06 -25.20
C VAL A 207 -18.47 -16.39 -24.57
N ARG A 208 -17.65 -16.90 -23.64
CA ARG A 208 -17.91 -18.13 -22.87
C ARG A 208 -17.41 -17.98 -21.44
N ASP A 209 -17.79 -18.87 -20.55
CA ASP A 209 -17.24 -18.87 -19.18
C ASP A 209 -15.79 -19.40 -19.14
N ALA A 210 -15.19 -19.42 -17.94
CA ALA A 210 -13.84 -19.94 -17.74
C ALA A 210 -13.68 -21.41 -18.17
N ARG A 211 -14.73 -22.22 -18.08
CA ARG A 211 -14.75 -23.65 -18.46
C ARG A 211 -14.94 -23.87 -19.96
N GLY A 212 -15.27 -22.82 -20.71
CA GLY A 212 -15.56 -22.90 -22.14
C GLY A 212 -17.02 -23.23 -22.44
N GLU A 213 -17.89 -23.11 -21.45
CA GLU A 213 -19.32 -23.38 -21.51
C GLU A 213 -20.10 -22.05 -21.54
N GLN A 214 -21.44 -22.10 -21.53
CA GLN A 214 -22.30 -20.91 -21.42
C GLN A 214 -22.01 -19.85 -22.50
N TRP A 215 -22.15 -20.25 -23.77
CA TRP A 215 -21.85 -19.38 -24.90
C TRP A 215 -22.82 -18.19 -25.00
N MET A 216 -22.26 -17.05 -25.36
CA MET A 216 -22.97 -15.77 -25.50
C MET A 216 -22.38 -14.97 -26.67
N ARG A 217 -23.11 -13.95 -27.12
CA ARG A 217 -22.64 -12.95 -28.09
C ARG A 217 -22.53 -11.59 -27.44
N LEU A 218 -21.40 -10.90 -27.64
CA LEU A 218 -21.20 -9.53 -27.18
C LEU A 218 -21.73 -8.53 -28.21
N ALA A 219 -22.75 -7.79 -27.84
CA ALA A 219 -23.33 -6.71 -28.62
C ALA A 219 -22.89 -5.34 -28.10
N LEU A 220 -22.46 -4.48 -29.03
CA LEU A 220 -22.17 -3.06 -28.80
C LEU A 220 -23.11 -2.19 -29.63
N PHE A 221 -23.74 -1.20 -29.01
CA PHE A 221 -24.59 -0.21 -29.68
C PHE A 221 -24.70 1.07 -28.86
N THR A 222 -25.22 2.14 -29.46
CA THR A 222 -25.49 3.41 -28.77
C THR A 222 -26.97 3.47 -28.36
N ASP A 223 -27.24 3.77 -27.08
CA ASP A 223 -28.62 3.94 -26.60
C ASP A 223 -29.24 5.27 -27.03
N HIS A 224 -30.50 5.49 -26.63
CA HIS A 224 -31.24 6.71 -26.93
C HIS A 224 -30.60 7.99 -26.36
N ASP A 225 -29.78 7.88 -25.32
CA ASP A 225 -29.08 9.00 -24.67
C ASP A 225 -27.65 9.19 -25.22
N GLY A 226 -27.27 8.46 -26.27
CA GLY A 226 -25.95 8.56 -26.88
C GLY A 226 -24.86 7.78 -26.14
N ARG A 227 -25.19 6.96 -25.15
CA ARG A 227 -24.20 6.19 -24.39
C ARG A 227 -23.93 4.85 -25.06
N LEU A 228 -22.67 4.45 -25.09
CA LEU A 228 -22.28 3.14 -25.57
C LEU A 228 -22.75 2.08 -24.57
N GLN A 229 -23.51 1.11 -25.06
CA GLN A 229 -24.02 -0.01 -24.31
C GLN A 229 -23.28 -1.29 -24.70
N ARG A 230 -22.92 -2.05 -23.67
CA ARG A 230 -22.34 -3.39 -23.79
C ARG A 230 -23.35 -4.41 -23.27
N VAL A 231 -23.76 -5.34 -24.13
CA VAL A 231 -24.79 -6.33 -23.79
C VAL A 231 -24.32 -7.73 -24.15
N LEU A 232 -24.31 -8.63 -23.17
CA LEU A 232 -24.10 -10.06 -23.36
C LEU A 232 -25.45 -10.70 -23.67
N ILE A 233 -25.55 -11.34 -24.83
CA ILE A 233 -26.74 -12.06 -25.28
C ILE A 233 -26.46 -13.57 -25.17
N PRO A 234 -27.04 -14.29 -24.21
CA PRO A 234 -26.90 -15.73 -24.12
C PRO A 234 -27.36 -16.43 -25.39
N ASP A 235 -26.63 -17.46 -25.81
CA ASP A 235 -26.99 -18.24 -26.99
C ASP A 235 -28.38 -18.89 -26.84
N GLU A 236 -28.74 -19.31 -25.63
CA GLU A 236 -30.07 -19.80 -25.26
C GLU A 236 -31.18 -18.76 -25.54
N ALA A 237 -30.88 -17.47 -25.44
CA ALA A 237 -31.84 -16.40 -25.71
C ALA A 237 -32.17 -16.28 -27.22
N LEU A 238 -31.44 -16.96 -28.10
CA LEU A 238 -31.68 -16.98 -29.55
C LEU A 238 -32.69 -18.04 -29.98
N GLU A 239 -33.24 -18.81 -29.05
CA GLU A 239 -34.37 -19.69 -29.34
C GLU A 239 -35.66 -18.91 -29.62
N GLY A 240 -36.63 -19.57 -30.26
CA GLY A 240 -37.95 -19.01 -30.52
C GLY A 240 -38.00 -17.87 -31.54
N ASP A 241 -38.89 -16.91 -31.29
CA ASP A 241 -39.29 -15.83 -32.21
C ASP A 241 -38.43 -14.56 -32.12
N GLY A 242 -37.47 -14.52 -31.20
CA GLY A 242 -36.58 -13.37 -30.97
C GLY A 242 -37.10 -12.32 -30.01
N SER A 243 -38.26 -12.55 -29.38
CA SER A 243 -38.82 -11.64 -28.38
C SER A 243 -37.90 -11.47 -27.17
N THR A 244 -37.21 -12.52 -26.71
CA THR A 244 -36.24 -12.46 -25.60
C THR A 244 -35.07 -11.54 -25.92
N VAL A 245 -34.43 -11.72 -27.08
CA VAL A 245 -33.32 -10.87 -27.56
C VAL A 245 -33.78 -9.41 -27.70
N ALA A 246 -34.93 -9.20 -28.34
CA ALA A 246 -35.47 -7.86 -28.55
C ALA A 246 -35.77 -7.15 -27.23
N ARG A 247 -36.32 -7.86 -26.24
CA ARG A 247 -36.57 -7.33 -24.89
C ARG A 247 -35.28 -6.92 -24.19
N LEU A 248 -34.25 -7.77 -24.26
CA LEU A 248 -32.95 -7.50 -23.65
C LEU A 248 -32.26 -6.28 -24.27
N LEU A 249 -32.30 -6.14 -25.59
CA LEU A 249 -31.69 -5.00 -26.28
C LEU A 249 -32.50 -3.70 -26.10
N ARG A 250 -33.84 -3.77 -26.15
CA ARG A 250 -34.71 -2.60 -25.90
C ARG A 250 -34.60 -2.08 -24.48
N SER A 251 -34.48 -2.95 -23.47
CA SER A 251 -34.31 -2.51 -22.08
C SER A 251 -33.01 -1.74 -21.84
N ARG A 252 -32.05 -1.88 -22.76
CA ARG A 252 -30.78 -1.15 -22.80
C ARG A 252 -30.79 -0.01 -23.82
N GLY A 253 -31.94 0.33 -24.41
CA GLY A 253 -32.11 1.51 -25.26
C GLY A 253 -31.80 1.30 -26.75
N LEU A 254 -31.71 0.06 -27.25
CA LEU A 254 -31.63 -0.17 -28.69
C LEU A 254 -33.01 0.06 -29.34
N TRP A 255 -33.06 0.96 -30.33
CA TRP A 255 -34.25 1.07 -31.18
C TRP A 255 -34.35 -0.13 -32.13
N ILE A 256 -35.52 -0.79 -32.16
CA ILE A 256 -35.83 -1.91 -33.06
C ILE A 256 -37.15 -1.59 -33.76
N GLY A 257 -37.19 -1.77 -35.08
CA GLY A 257 -38.39 -1.54 -35.88
C GLY A 257 -39.55 -2.48 -35.53
N ASP A 258 -40.75 -2.09 -35.92
CA ASP A 258 -41.98 -2.83 -35.60
C ASP A 258 -42.00 -4.21 -36.24
N SER A 259 -42.40 -5.22 -35.46
CA SER A 259 -42.42 -6.63 -35.89
C SER A 259 -41.09 -7.16 -36.44
N LYS A 260 -39.95 -6.54 -36.06
CA LYS A 260 -38.60 -6.95 -36.51
C LYS A 260 -37.82 -7.81 -35.52
N SER A 261 -38.42 -8.26 -34.42
CA SER A 261 -37.73 -9.07 -33.38
C SER A 261 -37.07 -10.33 -33.92
N ALA A 262 -37.75 -11.05 -34.82
CA ALA A 262 -37.19 -12.24 -35.48
C ALA A 262 -35.98 -11.91 -36.36
N LEU A 263 -35.97 -10.74 -37.01
CA LEU A 263 -34.87 -10.30 -37.86
C LEU A 263 -33.65 -9.88 -37.05
N VAL A 264 -33.83 -9.21 -35.91
CA VAL A 264 -32.73 -8.91 -34.97
C VAL A 264 -32.11 -10.20 -34.45
N ARG A 265 -32.92 -11.18 -34.03
CA ARG A 265 -32.43 -12.51 -33.63
C ARG A 265 -31.64 -13.18 -34.76
N MET A 266 -32.14 -13.14 -35.99
CA MET A 266 -31.43 -13.70 -37.16
C MET A 266 -30.08 -13.00 -37.39
N TYR A 267 -30.03 -11.66 -37.31
CA TYR A 267 -28.79 -10.90 -37.42
C TYR A 267 -27.78 -11.30 -36.35
N VAL A 268 -28.19 -11.33 -35.07
CA VAL A 268 -27.34 -11.73 -33.95
C VAL A 268 -26.86 -13.18 -34.12
N ASN A 269 -27.75 -14.10 -34.48
CA ASN A 269 -27.41 -15.52 -34.63
C ASN A 269 -26.39 -15.78 -35.76
N ARG A 270 -26.55 -15.07 -36.89
CA ARG A 270 -25.66 -15.19 -38.06
C ARG A 270 -24.34 -14.44 -37.89
N SER A 271 -24.28 -13.45 -37.01
CA SER A 271 -23.05 -12.75 -36.69
C SER A 271 -22.12 -13.65 -35.88
N ARG A 272 -21.03 -14.10 -36.50
CA ARG A 272 -20.03 -15.00 -35.89
C ARG A 272 -18.62 -14.40 -36.00
N PRO A 273 -18.31 -13.35 -35.22
CA PRO A 273 -16.97 -12.79 -35.22
C PRO A 273 -15.93 -13.83 -34.77
N ALA A 274 -14.73 -13.76 -35.34
CA ALA A 274 -13.63 -14.66 -34.98
C ALA A 274 -13.10 -14.36 -33.56
N ALA A 275 -13.21 -13.10 -33.11
CA ALA A 275 -12.77 -12.68 -31.79
C ALA A 275 -13.50 -13.44 -30.67
N ARG A 276 -12.76 -13.72 -29.60
CA ARG A 276 -13.20 -14.51 -28.45
C ARG A 276 -13.02 -13.68 -27.18
N ALA A 277 -13.89 -13.92 -26.21
CA ALA A 277 -13.75 -13.39 -24.87
C ALA A 277 -14.22 -14.41 -23.84
N ARG A 278 -13.82 -14.19 -22.59
CA ARG A 278 -14.24 -14.99 -21.43
C ARG A 278 -14.99 -14.14 -20.42
N LEU A 279 -15.89 -14.77 -19.68
CA LEU A 279 -16.63 -14.12 -18.59
C LEU A 279 -16.08 -14.58 -17.23
N THR A 280 -15.92 -13.64 -16.30
CA THR A 280 -15.46 -13.93 -14.95
C THR A 280 -16.17 -13.10 -13.88
N ALA A 281 -16.31 -13.69 -12.70
CA ALA A 281 -16.76 -13.03 -11.48
C ALA A 281 -15.66 -12.24 -10.77
N ARG A 282 -14.39 -12.48 -11.13
CA ARG A 282 -13.22 -12.01 -10.40
C ARG A 282 -12.59 -10.81 -11.11
N ILE A 283 -12.39 -9.74 -10.36
CA ILE A 283 -11.61 -8.56 -10.76
C ILE A 283 -10.11 -8.87 -10.61
N GLY A 284 -9.25 -8.12 -11.30
CA GLY A 284 -7.80 -8.27 -11.17
C GLY A 284 -7.16 -9.04 -12.32
N TRP A 285 -6.02 -9.68 -12.05
CA TRP A 285 -5.21 -10.33 -13.09
C TRP A 285 -5.82 -11.65 -13.57
N HIS A 286 -5.80 -11.87 -14.89
CA HIS A 286 -6.16 -13.13 -15.53
C HIS A 286 -5.11 -13.47 -16.58
N ASP A 287 -4.72 -14.75 -16.62
CA ASP A 287 -3.83 -15.28 -17.63
C ASP A 287 -4.57 -15.43 -18.97
N ASP A 288 -3.83 -15.24 -20.06
CA ASP A 288 -4.33 -15.58 -21.37
C ASP A 288 -4.26 -17.11 -21.56
N CYS A 289 -5.40 -17.71 -21.85
CA CYS A 289 -5.49 -19.16 -22.09
C CYS A 289 -5.01 -19.55 -23.50
N THR A 290 -4.75 -18.58 -24.39
CA THR A 290 -4.38 -18.84 -25.79
C THR A 290 -2.87 -18.90 -25.97
N GLU A 291 -2.13 -17.96 -25.38
CA GLU A 291 -0.68 -17.91 -25.39
C GLU A 291 -0.17 -17.63 -23.97
N PRO A 292 0.58 -18.56 -23.36
CA PRO A 292 1.18 -18.35 -22.05
C PRO A 292 2.06 -17.10 -22.04
N GLY A 293 1.96 -16.30 -20.98
CA GLY A 293 2.76 -15.09 -20.81
C GLY A 293 2.02 -13.78 -21.15
N ARG A 294 0.87 -13.84 -21.84
CA ARG A 294 -0.03 -12.68 -21.98
C ARG A 294 -0.97 -12.58 -20.78
N TRP A 295 -1.28 -11.35 -20.39
CA TRP A 295 -2.10 -11.06 -19.21
C TRP A 295 -3.16 -10.01 -19.51
N SER A 296 -4.32 -10.22 -18.91
CA SER A 296 -5.41 -9.25 -18.87
C SER A 296 -5.70 -8.84 -17.44
N TYR A 297 -6.23 -7.64 -17.28
CA TYR A 297 -6.71 -7.11 -16.03
C TYR A 297 -8.19 -6.76 -16.18
N VAL A 298 -9.03 -7.43 -15.39
CA VAL A 298 -10.48 -7.22 -15.41
C VAL A 298 -10.84 -6.13 -14.42
N LEU A 299 -11.41 -5.04 -14.94
CA LEU A 299 -12.04 -4.01 -14.12
C LEU A 299 -13.48 -4.41 -13.77
N GLY A 300 -13.96 -3.96 -12.62
CA GLY A 300 -15.31 -4.26 -12.14
C GLY A 300 -16.40 -3.62 -12.98
N GLY A 301 -17.47 -4.38 -13.20
CA GLY A 301 -18.69 -3.86 -13.83
C GLY A 301 -18.63 -3.77 -15.35
N ASP A 302 -19.15 -2.66 -15.90
CA ASP A 302 -19.24 -2.43 -17.34
C ASP A 302 -17.96 -1.84 -17.96
N ALA A 303 -16.91 -1.63 -17.16
CA ALA A 303 -15.62 -1.17 -17.66
C ALA A 303 -15.01 -2.19 -18.64
N ASP A 304 -14.31 -1.69 -19.66
CA ASP A 304 -13.55 -2.55 -20.56
C ASP A 304 -12.31 -3.08 -19.87
N PRO A 305 -11.99 -4.38 -20.03
CA PRO A 305 -10.77 -4.93 -19.49
C PRO A 305 -9.54 -4.33 -20.16
N LEU A 306 -8.42 -4.37 -19.46
CA LEU A 306 -7.13 -3.97 -19.97
C LEU A 306 -6.39 -5.25 -20.36
N ALA A 307 -5.99 -5.39 -21.62
CA ALA A 307 -5.36 -6.61 -22.11
C ALA A 307 -4.15 -6.27 -22.99
N SER A 308 -3.20 -7.20 -23.08
CA SER A 308 -2.14 -7.13 -24.09
C SER A 308 -2.73 -7.20 -25.49
N ASP A 309 -2.03 -6.61 -26.47
CA ASP A 309 -2.44 -6.70 -27.87
C ASP A 309 -2.54 -8.17 -28.32
N GLY A 310 -3.67 -8.51 -28.94
CA GLY A 310 -3.97 -9.86 -29.42
C GLY A 310 -4.39 -10.87 -28.34
N ALA A 311 -4.37 -10.51 -27.05
CA ALA A 311 -4.85 -11.38 -25.98
C ALA A 311 -6.37 -11.56 -26.04
N GLU A 312 -6.84 -12.74 -25.62
CA GLU A 312 -8.26 -12.97 -25.44
C GLU A 312 -8.81 -12.09 -24.30
N LEU A 313 -9.90 -11.36 -24.56
CA LEU A 313 -10.46 -10.44 -23.56
C LEU A 313 -11.16 -11.19 -22.42
N TRP A 314 -10.96 -10.73 -21.19
CA TRP A 314 -11.72 -11.16 -20.02
C TRP A 314 -12.73 -10.10 -19.60
N LEU A 315 -14.02 -10.43 -19.55
CA LEU A 315 -15.11 -9.52 -19.20
C LEU A 315 -15.64 -9.83 -17.81
N HIS A 316 -16.00 -8.80 -17.05
CA HIS A 316 -16.65 -8.97 -15.77
C HIS A 316 -18.13 -9.35 -15.94
N GLN A 317 -18.59 -10.35 -15.19
CA GLN A 317 -19.95 -10.90 -15.32
C GLN A 317 -21.04 -9.96 -14.82
N SER A 318 -20.76 -9.14 -13.80
CA SER A 318 -21.77 -8.24 -13.25
C SER A 318 -21.93 -7.01 -14.12
N SER A 319 -23.17 -6.69 -14.47
CA SER A 319 -23.52 -5.39 -15.06
C SER A 319 -23.50 -4.27 -14.00
N GLY A 320 -23.33 -3.02 -14.44
CA GLY A 320 -23.28 -1.85 -13.57
C GLY A 320 -21.87 -1.59 -13.02
N SER A 321 -21.76 -1.11 -11.78
CA SER A 321 -20.48 -0.64 -11.23
C SER A 321 -19.69 -1.68 -10.41
N GLY A 322 -20.21 -2.89 -10.21
CA GLY A 322 -19.60 -3.86 -9.29
C GLY A 322 -19.39 -3.34 -7.86
N HIS A 323 -18.57 -4.04 -7.06
CA HIS A 323 -18.16 -3.59 -5.72
C HIS A 323 -17.08 -2.51 -5.78
N ALA A 324 -16.04 -2.71 -6.59
CA ALA A 324 -15.06 -1.69 -6.94
C ALA A 324 -15.62 -0.82 -8.07
N GLN A 325 -16.04 0.40 -7.71
CA GLN A 325 -16.70 1.33 -8.62
C GLN A 325 -15.69 2.05 -9.51
N PHE A 326 -15.11 1.34 -10.48
CA PHE A 326 -14.25 1.95 -11.48
C PHE A 326 -15.05 2.92 -12.36
N LYS A 327 -14.81 4.21 -12.17
CA LYS A 327 -15.45 5.31 -12.91
C LYS A 327 -14.40 6.36 -13.16
N ALA A 328 -14.49 7.09 -14.27
CA ALA A 328 -13.56 8.16 -14.58
C ALA A 328 -14.27 9.51 -14.70
N ALA A 329 -13.61 10.58 -14.25
CA ALA A 329 -14.01 11.96 -14.48
C ALA A 329 -12.76 12.85 -14.59
N GLY A 330 -12.76 13.76 -15.58
CA GLY A 330 -11.58 14.53 -15.95
C GLY A 330 -10.56 13.72 -16.74
N THR A 331 -9.37 14.31 -16.92
CA THR A 331 -8.24 13.70 -17.61
C THR A 331 -7.15 13.24 -16.63
N LEU A 332 -6.12 12.53 -17.13
CA LEU A 332 -4.95 12.22 -16.32
C LEU A 332 -4.20 13.50 -15.90
N ASP A 333 -4.05 14.44 -16.83
CA ASP A 333 -3.39 15.74 -16.56
C ASP A 333 -4.15 16.54 -15.48
N ASP A 334 -5.49 16.53 -15.52
CA ASP A 334 -6.29 17.16 -14.47
C ASP A 334 -6.04 16.50 -13.10
N TRP A 335 -5.96 15.16 -13.07
CA TRP A 335 -5.68 14.43 -11.84
C TRP A 335 -4.26 14.74 -11.32
N GLN A 336 -3.28 14.83 -12.21
CA GLN A 336 -1.91 15.21 -11.85
C GLN A 336 -1.85 16.60 -11.23
N ALA A 337 -2.46 17.59 -11.89
CA ALA A 337 -2.43 18.97 -11.43
C ALA A 337 -3.17 19.19 -10.10
N ASN A 338 -4.26 18.46 -9.85
CA ASN A 338 -5.16 18.73 -8.73
C ASN A 338 -5.03 17.75 -7.55
N ILE A 339 -4.48 16.56 -7.75
CA ILE A 339 -4.30 15.53 -6.71
C ILE A 339 -2.82 15.19 -6.55
N SER A 340 -2.17 14.73 -7.61
CA SER A 340 -0.82 14.20 -7.53
C SER A 340 0.20 15.25 -7.10
N ALA A 341 0.06 16.49 -7.61
CA ALA A 341 0.94 17.60 -7.28
C ALA A 341 0.92 17.96 -5.78
N LEU A 342 -0.20 17.73 -5.09
CA LEU A 342 -0.33 17.96 -3.64
C LEU A 342 0.40 16.90 -2.80
N ALA A 343 0.79 15.77 -3.39
CA ALA A 343 1.51 14.72 -2.70
C ALA A 343 3.00 15.04 -2.52
N VAL A 344 3.59 15.84 -3.41
CA VAL A 344 5.03 16.15 -3.39
C VAL A 344 5.42 16.83 -2.08
N GLY A 345 6.32 16.21 -1.31
CA GLY A 345 6.72 16.67 0.02
C GLY A 345 5.81 16.21 1.16
N ASN A 346 4.64 15.65 0.87
CA ASN A 346 3.72 15.07 1.86
C ASN A 346 3.90 13.55 1.95
N SER A 347 4.53 13.07 3.03
CA SER A 347 4.96 11.68 3.15
C SER A 347 3.77 10.72 3.22
N ARG A 348 2.72 11.07 3.97
CA ARG A 348 1.51 10.22 4.11
C ARG A 348 0.72 10.17 2.81
N LEU A 349 0.57 11.28 2.10
CA LEU A 349 -0.20 11.32 0.84
C LEU A 349 0.53 10.57 -0.28
N THR A 350 1.82 10.82 -0.44
CA THR A 350 2.67 10.10 -1.42
C THR A 350 2.64 8.61 -1.15
N PHE A 351 2.77 8.20 0.13
CA PHE A 351 2.67 6.80 0.51
C PHE A 351 1.29 6.21 0.22
N ALA A 352 0.20 6.91 0.57
CA ALA A 352 -1.17 6.44 0.37
C ALA A 352 -1.49 6.21 -1.12
N LEU A 353 -1.09 7.15 -1.98
CA LEU A 353 -1.25 7.02 -3.43
C LEU A 353 -0.38 5.88 -3.99
N SER A 354 0.88 5.79 -3.56
CA SER A 354 1.79 4.71 -3.98
C SER A 354 1.29 3.33 -3.55
N ALA A 355 0.73 3.23 -2.35
CA ALA A 355 0.12 1.99 -1.86
C ALA A 355 -1.15 1.63 -2.64
N GLY A 356 -1.87 2.63 -3.16
CA GLY A 356 -2.96 2.43 -4.09
C GLY A 356 -2.52 1.70 -5.36
N PHE A 357 -1.43 2.17 -5.99
CA PHE A 357 -0.83 1.52 -7.16
C PHE A 357 -0.29 0.12 -6.84
N ALA A 358 0.38 -0.04 -5.69
CA ALA A 358 0.97 -1.31 -5.27
C ALA A 358 -0.07 -2.44 -5.11
N GLY A 359 -1.35 -2.12 -4.92
CA GLY A 359 -2.43 -3.12 -4.96
C GLY A 359 -2.43 -3.95 -6.25
N GLY A 360 -2.12 -3.33 -7.39
CA GLY A 360 -2.01 -3.99 -8.70
C GLY A 360 -0.78 -4.87 -8.86
N LEU A 361 0.14 -4.83 -7.90
CA LEU A 361 1.44 -5.50 -7.96
C LEU A 361 1.60 -6.59 -6.89
N CYS A 362 0.52 -7.00 -6.22
CA CYS A 362 0.58 -8.03 -5.18
C CYS A 362 1.13 -9.39 -5.70
N TRP A 363 1.09 -9.64 -7.01
CA TRP A 363 1.64 -10.84 -7.65
C TRP A 363 3.18 -10.87 -7.68
N LEU A 364 3.87 -9.75 -7.45
CA LEU A 364 5.33 -9.70 -7.44
C LEU A 364 5.92 -10.48 -6.26
N HIS A 365 5.23 -10.49 -5.12
CA HIS A 365 5.73 -11.16 -3.92
C HIS A 365 4.62 -11.42 -2.89
N PRO A 366 4.58 -12.60 -2.24
CA PRO A 366 3.50 -12.99 -1.31
C PRO A 366 3.37 -12.10 -0.07
N ASN A 367 4.42 -11.38 0.32
CA ASN A 367 4.37 -10.46 1.47
C ASN A 367 3.84 -9.06 1.13
N VAL A 368 3.53 -8.77 -0.14
CA VAL A 368 2.96 -7.48 -0.55
C VAL A 368 1.52 -7.35 -0.05
N SER A 369 0.72 -8.41 -0.17
CA SER A 369 -0.65 -8.40 0.31
C SER A 369 -0.72 -8.13 1.84
N GLY A 370 -1.79 -7.47 2.27
CA GLY A 370 -1.96 -6.99 3.64
C GLY A 370 -2.68 -5.65 3.65
N GLY A 371 -2.40 -4.82 4.65
CA GLY A 371 -2.93 -3.47 4.66
C GLY A 371 -2.24 -2.52 5.61
N PHE A 372 -2.54 -1.25 5.37
CA PHE A 372 -2.03 -0.11 6.12
C PHE A 372 -3.18 0.58 6.84
N HIS A 373 -3.01 0.89 8.11
CA HIS A 373 -4.04 1.54 8.90
C HIS A 373 -3.55 2.84 9.51
N TRP A 374 -4.16 3.94 9.12
CA TRP A 374 -3.88 5.26 9.63
C TRP A 374 -4.52 5.45 11.01
N ALA A 375 -3.71 5.43 12.06
CA ALA A 375 -4.14 5.61 13.46
C ALA A 375 -3.74 6.98 14.01
N GLY A 376 -4.60 7.60 14.80
CA GLY A 376 -4.29 8.87 15.48
C GLY A 376 -5.53 9.71 15.73
N GLY A 377 -5.37 10.82 16.46
CA GLY A 377 -6.48 11.69 16.88
C GLY A 377 -7.47 12.09 15.78
N SER A 378 -8.67 12.47 16.20
CA SER A 378 -9.69 13.00 15.28
C SER A 378 -9.18 14.23 14.54
N SER A 379 -9.75 14.50 13.35
CA SER A 379 -9.48 15.72 12.57
C SER A 379 -8.05 15.92 12.06
N LEU A 380 -7.20 14.89 12.03
CA LEU A 380 -5.86 14.97 11.44
C LEU A 380 -5.83 14.97 9.90
N GLY A 381 -6.97 14.75 9.22
CA GLY A 381 -7.00 14.65 7.75
C GLY A 381 -6.88 13.23 7.18
N LYS A 382 -6.92 12.19 8.04
CA LYS A 382 -6.80 10.77 7.65
C LYS A 382 -7.79 10.34 6.56
N SER A 383 -9.03 10.82 6.62
CA SER A 383 -10.02 10.52 5.56
C SER A 383 -9.55 11.10 4.22
N GLY A 384 -8.92 12.29 4.21
CA GLY A 384 -8.31 12.88 3.02
C GLY A 384 -7.35 11.94 2.28
N LEU A 385 -6.54 11.16 3.02
CA LEU A 385 -5.68 10.13 2.43
C LEU A 385 -6.49 9.10 1.64
N LEU A 386 -7.58 8.59 2.21
CA LEU A 386 -8.46 7.62 1.52
C LEU A 386 -9.20 8.25 0.33
N TYR A 387 -9.59 9.52 0.39
CA TYR A 387 -10.18 10.22 -0.77
C TYR A 387 -9.15 10.39 -1.89
N GLY A 388 -7.92 10.77 -1.54
CA GLY A 388 -6.80 10.84 -2.47
C GLY A 388 -6.56 9.49 -3.14
N THR A 389 -6.43 8.40 -2.37
CA THR A 389 -6.25 7.06 -2.94
C THR A 389 -7.44 6.59 -3.76
N ALA A 390 -8.67 6.88 -3.33
CA ALA A 390 -9.89 6.51 -4.08
C ALA A 390 -9.89 7.11 -5.48
N SER A 391 -9.38 8.35 -5.62
CA SER A 391 -9.31 9.05 -6.91
C SER A 391 -8.47 8.32 -7.96
N LEU A 392 -7.59 7.39 -7.58
CA LEU A 392 -6.85 6.56 -8.53
C LEU A 392 -7.80 5.69 -9.38
N CYS A 393 -8.85 5.15 -8.75
CA CYS A 393 -9.74 4.14 -9.34
C CYS A 393 -11.14 4.66 -9.66
N GLY A 394 -11.68 5.59 -8.87
CA GLY A 394 -13.09 5.96 -8.98
C GLY A 394 -13.50 7.16 -8.14
N SER A 395 -14.80 7.45 -8.17
CA SER A 395 -15.41 8.52 -7.37
C SER A 395 -15.22 8.27 -5.88
N PRO A 396 -15.49 9.28 -5.00
CA PRO A 396 -15.40 9.10 -3.55
C PRO A 396 -16.16 7.90 -2.96
N THR A 397 -17.20 7.42 -3.65
CA THR A 397 -17.98 6.21 -3.29
C THR A 397 -17.23 4.89 -3.49
N TYR A 398 -16.04 4.92 -4.09
CA TYR A 398 -15.13 3.79 -4.15
C TYR A 398 -14.72 3.35 -2.74
N ARG A 399 -14.45 4.31 -1.85
CA ARG A 399 -14.22 4.10 -0.43
C ARG A 399 -15.46 3.48 0.25
N LYS A 400 -15.23 2.46 1.07
CA LYS A 400 -16.26 1.80 1.90
C LYS A 400 -16.04 2.13 3.38
N THR A 401 -17.00 1.81 4.23
CA THR A 401 -16.87 1.94 5.68
C THR A 401 -16.72 0.57 6.33
N TRP A 402 -16.23 0.53 7.57
CA TRP A 402 -16.21 -0.69 8.38
C TRP A 402 -17.60 -1.15 8.87
N LEU A 403 -18.66 -0.39 8.59
CA LEU A 403 -20.05 -0.73 8.94
C LEU A 403 -20.60 -1.83 8.02
N LEU A 404 -19.98 -3.00 8.08
CA LEU A 404 -20.28 -4.19 7.28
C LEU A 404 -20.07 -5.44 8.13
N THR A 405 -20.86 -6.48 7.88
CA THR A 405 -20.61 -7.81 8.47
C THR A 405 -19.37 -8.45 7.84
N ALA A 406 -18.74 -9.42 8.50
CA ALA A 406 -17.56 -10.10 7.93
C ALA A 406 -17.83 -10.72 6.54
N THR A 407 -19.05 -11.21 6.30
CA THR A 407 -19.48 -11.73 4.99
C THR A 407 -19.59 -10.64 3.92
N ALA A 408 -20.11 -9.47 4.29
CA ALA A 408 -20.19 -8.36 3.35
C ALA A 408 -18.80 -7.82 3.00
N ILE A 409 -17.88 -7.74 3.98
CA ILE A 409 -16.48 -7.36 3.73
C ILE A 409 -15.79 -8.40 2.83
N GLU A 410 -16.04 -9.69 2.99
CA GLU A 410 -15.51 -10.75 2.10
C GLU A 410 -15.94 -10.52 0.65
N GLY A 411 -17.22 -10.21 0.39
CA GLY A 411 -17.71 -9.89 -0.96
C GLY A 411 -17.09 -8.60 -1.53
N VAL A 412 -16.93 -7.58 -0.69
CA VAL A 412 -16.24 -6.33 -1.06
C VAL A 412 -14.77 -6.59 -1.39
N ALA A 413 -14.08 -7.40 -0.59
CA ALA A 413 -12.67 -7.77 -0.77
C ALA A 413 -12.45 -8.54 -2.08
N ALA A 414 -13.29 -9.55 -2.35
CA ALA A 414 -13.27 -10.28 -3.62
C ALA A 414 -13.49 -9.34 -4.82
N GLY A 415 -14.36 -8.34 -4.66
CA GLY A 415 -14.59 -7.30 -5.65
C GLY A 415 -13.49 -6.25 -5.77
N HIS A 416 -12.43 -6.30 -4.95
CA HIS A 416 -11.23 -5.46 -5.04
C HIS A 416 -9.96 -6.32 -5.17
N CYS A 417 -10.06 -7.56 -5.66
CA CYS A 417 -8.87 -8.39 -5.90
C CYS A 417 -7.93 -7.68 -6.88
N ASP A 418 -6.65 -7.64 -6.51
CA ASP A 418 -5.56 -6.90 -7.15
C ASP A 418 -5.79 -5.39 -7.29
N ALA A 419 -6.84 -4.84 -6.66
CA ALA A 419 -7.16 -3.42 -6.62
C ALA A 419 -7.05 -2.88 -5.18
N PRO A 420 -6.84 -1.57 -4.97
CA PRO A 420 -6.80 -1.03 -3.62
C PRO A 420 -8.17 -1.09 -2.95
N LEU A 421 -8.26 -1.66 -1.74
CA LEU A 421 -9.48 -1.61 -0.93
C LEU A 421 -9.37 -0.51 0.14
N LEU A 422 -10.35 0.38 0.24
CA LEU A 422 -10.29 1.52 1.16
C LEU A 422 -11.44 1.44 2.17
N LEU A 423 -11.12 1.29 3.46
CA LEU A 423 -12.07 1.10 4.56
C LEU A 423 -11.97 2.25 5.56
N ASP A 424 -12.99 3.10 5.60
CA ASP A 424 -13.05 4.26 6.48
C ASP A 424 -13.67 3.93 7.84
N GLU A 425 -13.12 4.59 8.85
CA GLU A 425 -13.58 4.69 10.23
C GLU A 425 -13.80 3.34 10.92
N LEU A 426 -12.71 2.75 11.44
CA LEU A 426 -12.74 1.47 12.16
C LEU A 426 -13.77 1.42 13.29
N LYS A 427 -13.96 2.53 14.02
CA LYS A 427 -14.94 2.62 15.12
C LYS A 427 -16.40 2.56 14.68
N GLN A 428 -16.71 2.77 13.40
CA GLN A 428 -18.07 2.58 12.87
C GLN A 428 -18.45 1.11 12.71
N ALA A 429 -17.54 0.17 12.93
CA ALA A 429 -17.88 -1.24 12.90
C ALA A 429 -18.94 -1.57 13.95
N GLY A 430 -20.08 -2.12 13.52
CA GLY A 430 -21.18 -2.45 14.43
C GLY A 430 -20.83 -3.55 15.43
N ASN A 431 -20.07 -4.56 15.00
CA ASN A 431 -19.69 -5.70 15.84
C ASN A 431 -18.16 -5.90 15.83
N PRO A 432 -17.47 -5.79 16.98
CA PRO A 432 -16.02 -5.99 17.07
C PRO A 432 -15.54 -7.36 16.55
N ARG A 433 -16.36 -8.41 16.67
CA ARG A 433 -16.03 -9.74 16.12
C ARG A 433 -15.94 -9.74 14.61
N ASP A 434 -16.79 -8.97 13.93
CA ASP A 434 -16.74 -8.85 12.48
C ASP A 434 -15.43 -8.18 12.05
N VAL A 435 -14.95 -7.18 12.80
CA VAL A 435 -13.64 -6.54 12.55
C VAL A 435 -12.49 -7.52 12.73
N ALA A 436 -12.47 -8.28 13.83
CA ALA A 436 -11.40 -9.25 14.10
C ALA A 436 -11.30 -10.28 12.96
N GLN A 437 -12.45 -10.83 12.54
CA GLN A 437 -12.54 -11.80 11.45
C GLN A 437 -12.18 -11.18 10.10
N ALA A 438 -12.69 -9.97 9.81
CA ALA A 438 -12.42 -9.28 8.57
C ALA A 438 -10.94 -8.92 8.44
N ALA A 439 -10.31 -8.37 9.48
CA ALA A 439 -8.89 -8.04 9.47
C ALA A 439 -8.02 -9.30 9.28
N TYR A 440 -8.40 -10.45 9.84
CA TYR A 440 -7.70 -11.71 9.61
C TYR A 440 -7.86 -12.19 8.16
N MET A 441 -9.08 -12.14 7.63
CA MET A 441 -9.42 -12.54 6.26
C MET A 441 -8.71 -11.66 5.22
N LEU A 442 -8.74 -10.33 5.41
CA LEU A 442 -8.10 -9.36 4.51
C LEU A 442 -6.57 -9.54 4.49
N THR A 443 -5.95 -9.89 5.62
CA THR A 443 -4.49 -10.08 5.70
C THR A 443 -4.03 -11.48 5.27
N SER A 444 -4.92 -12.47 5.20
CA SER A 444 -4.61 -13.83 4.75
C SER A 444 -4.96 -14.07 3.28
N GLY A 445 -5.83 -13.25 2.67
CA GLY A 445 -6.22 -13.37 1.26
C GLY A 445 -7.17 -14.54 0.97
N GLN A 446 -7.74 -15.14 2.02
CA GLN A 446 -8.59 -16.33 1.92
C GLN A 446 -9.94 -16.07 2.59
N GLY A 447 -11.01 -16.26 1.82
CA GLY A 447 -12.38 -16.25 2.30
C GLY A 447 -12.71 -17.45 3.20
N LYS A 448 -13.93 -17.47 3.74
CA LYS A 448 -14.44 -18.62 4.50
C LYS A 448 -15.09 -19.63 3.54
N GLY A 449 -14.63 -20.88 3.57
CA GLY A 449 -15.28 -21.97 2.85
C GLY A 449 -16.73 -22.17 3.29
N ARG A 450 -17.66 -22.30 2.34
CA ARG A 450 -19.10 -22.50 2.61
C ARG A 450 -19.59 -23.77 1.92
N GLY A 451 -20.57 -24.46 2.49
CA GLY A 451 -21.28 -25.53 1.78
C GLY A 451 -22.18 -24.98 0.67
N GLN A 452 -22.38 -25.74 -0.41
CA GLN A 452 -23.41 -25.51 -1.42
C GLN A 452 -24.74 -26.14 -0.97
N ALA A 453 -25.86 -25.52 -1.35
CA ALA A 453 -27.21 -26.03 -1.05
C ALA A 453 -27.49 -27.42 -1.65
N ALA A 454 -26.78 -27.79 -2.72
CA ALA A 454 -26.86 -29.10 -3.39
C ALA A 454 -25.91 -30.17 -2.81
N GLY A 455 -25.18 -29.86 -1.72
CA GLY A 455 -24.09 -30.69 -1.21
C GLY A 455 -22.76 -30.40 -1.93
N GLY A 456 -21.65 -30.40 -1.18
CA GLY A 456 -20.31 -29.99 -1.66
C GLY A 456 -19.85 -28.66 -1.06
N LEU A 457 -18.55 -28.38 -1.09
CA LEU A 457 -17.99 -27.08 -0.69
C LEU A 457 -18.05 -26.12 -1.88
N ARG A 458 -18.60 -24.93 -1.68
CA ARG A 458 -18.48 -23.80 -2.61
C ARG A 458 -17.00 -23.40 -2.66
N GLU A 459 -16.51 -23.12 -3.85
CA GLU A 459 -15.15 -22.62 -4.05
C GLU A 459 -14.91 -21.39 -3.17
N THR A 460 -13.84 -21.43 -2.38
CA THR A 460 -13.55 -20.36 -1.42
C THR A 460 -13.02 -19.16 -2.18
N ALA A 461 -13.59 -17.98 -1.93
CA ALA A 461 -13.10 -16.76 -2.54
C ALA A 461 -11.64 -16.55 -2.12
N SER A 462 -10.74 -16.47 -3.09
CA SER A 462 -9.36 -16.04 -2.86
C SER A 462 -9.17 -14.67 -3.49
N PHE A 463 -8.47 -13.80 -2.79
CA PHE A 463 -8.14 -12.48 -3.28
C PHE A 463 -6.75 -12.08 -2.80
N SER A 464 -6.06 -11.34 -3.63
CA SER A 464 -4.82 -10.66 -3.26
C SER A 464 -5.14 -9.18 -3.16
N LEU A 465 -4.83 -8.54 -2.03
CA LEU A 465 -5.17 -7.14 -1.84
C LEU A 465 -4.20 -6.43 -0.91
N LEU A 466 -4.02 -5.15 -1.21
CA LEU A 466 -3.37 -4.18 -0.35
C LEU A 466 -4.44 -3.16 0.03
N PHE A 467 -4.98 -3.29 1.25
CA PHE A 467 -6.03 -2.39 1.72
C PHE A 467 -5.47 -1.23 2.53
N GLN A 468 -6.21 -0.12 2.57
CA GLN A 468 -5.96 0.99 3.47
C GLN A 468 -7.17 1.20 4.37
N SER A 469 -6.90 1.47 5.64
CA SER A 469 -7.91 1.71 6.66
C SER A 469 -7.55 2.94 7.48
N ASN A 470 -8.50 3.55 8.18
CA ASN A 470 -8.21 4.60 9.14
C ASN A 470 -9.08 4.47 10.41
N GLY A 471 -8.64 5.12 11.48
CA GLY A 471 -9.36 5.16 12.75
C GLY A 471 -8.65 6.01 13.80
N GLU A 472 -9.34 6.29 14.90
CA GLU A 472 -8.74 7.00 16.03
C GLU A 472 -7.71 6.17 16.80
N ILE A 473 -7.95 4.86 16.84
CA ILE A 473 -7.15 3.86 17.57
C ILE A 473 -6.71 2.77 16.60
N GLY A 474 -5.61 2.11 16.92
CA GLY A 474 -5.12 0.95 16.17
C GLY A 474 -6.06 -0.26 16.29
N LEU A 475 -5.85 -1.26 15.43
CA LEU A 475 -6.59 -2.53 15.49
C LEU A 475 -6.34 -3.26 16.81
N GLN A 476 -5.10 -3.27 17.30
CA GLN A 476 -4.80 -3.93 18.57
C GLN A 476 -5.61 -3.32 19.72
N GLN A 477 -5.52 -2.00 19.86
CA GLN A 477 -6.24 -1.27 20.90
C GLN A 477 -7.76 -1.45 20.75
N PHE A 478 -8.28 -1.38 19.52
CA PHE A 478 -9.70 -1.63 19.26
C PHE A 478 -10.15 -3.01 19.73
N LEU A 479 -9.39 -4.07 19.43
CA LEU A 479 -9.74 -5.43 19.85
C LEU A 479 -9.65 -5.59 21.38
N GLU A 480 -8.62 -5.03 22.00
CA GLU A 480 -8.42 -5.07 23.46
C GLU A 480 -9.54 -4.35 24.21
N GLU A 481 -9.91 -3.14 23.79
CA GLU A 481 -11.03 -2.37 24.37
C GLU A 481 -12.38 -3.12 24.26
N ASN A 482 -12.52 -3.99 23.26
CA ASN A 482 -13.74 -4.76 23.01
C ASN A 482 -13.64 -6.22 23.47
N GLN A 483 -12.62 -6.59 24.27
CA GLN A 483 -12.41 -7.94 24.81
C GLN A 483 -12.31 -9.04 23.73
N GLU A 484 -11.89 -8.68 22.52
CA GLU A 484 -11.64 -9.61 21.42
C GLU A 484 -10.14 -9.90 21.31
N ARG A 485 -9.80 -11.14 20.93
CA ARG A 485 -8.40 -11.55 20.79
C ARG A 485 -7.88 -11.23 19.39
N ALA A 486 -6.74 -10.56 19.31
CA ALA A 486 -5.97 -10.47 18.06
C ALA A 486 -5.37 -11.84 17.70
N TYR A 487 -5.34 -12.18 16.41
CA TYR A 487 -4.67 -13.39 15.93
C TYR A 487 -3.15 -13.15 15.83
N ALA A 488 -2.36 -14.18 16.15
CA ALA A 488 -0.90 -14.09 16.08
C ALA A 488 -0.42 -13.73 14.67
N GLY A 489 0.55 -12.81 14.56
CA GLY A 489 1.12 -12.37 13.29
C GLY A 489 0.26 -11.42 12.44
N GLN A 490 -0.99 -11.14 12.85
CA GLN A 490 -1.91 -10.23 12.15
C GLN A 490 -1.36 -8.81 12.04
N GLN A 491 -0.67 -8.33 13.09
CA GLN A 491 -0.10 -6.97 13.16
C GLN A 491 1.04 -6.71 12.16
N VAL A 492 1.70 -7.77 11.68
CA VAL A 492 2.76 -7.64 10.67
C VAL A 492 2.18 -7.45 9.27
N ARG A 493 0.93 -7.89 9.08
CA ARG A 493 0.19 -7.76 7.81
C ARG A 493 -0.81 -6.61 7.85
N PHE A 494 -1.21 -6.16 9.03
CA PHE A 494 -2.03 -4.98 9.29
C PHE A 494 -1.13 -3.90 9.92
N CYS A 495 -0.38 -3.19 9.09
CA CYS A 495 0.62 -2.22 9.54
C CYS A 495 -0.07 -0.94 10.01
N GLU A 496 -0.02 -0.67 11.32
CA GLU A 496 -0.55 0.55 11.92
C GLU A 496 0.43 1.72 11.77
N LEU A 497 0.02 2.75 11.03
CA LEU A 497 0.82 3.93 10.71
C LEU A 497 0.33 5.13 11.51
N PRO A 498 1.23 5.94 12.10
CA PRO A 498 0.82 7.19 12.72
C PRO A 498 0.28 8.16 11.66
N GLY A 499 -0.94 8.63 11.88
CA GLY A 499 -1.60 9.56 10.99
C GLY A 499 -0.93 10.93 10.97
N ASP A 500 -0.45 11.42 12.12
CA ASP A 500 0.22 12.72 12.23
C ASP A 500 1.63 12.67 11.60
N ALA A 501 1.94 13.65 10.74
CA ALA A 501 3.25 13.87 10.12
C ALA A 501 4.30 14.43 11.09
N GLY A 502 3.86 15.00 12.21
CA GLY A 502 4.74 15.70 13.15
C GLY A 502 5.16 17.09 12.68
N ALA A 503 4.51 17.61 11.63
CA ALA A 503 4.74 18.96 11.10
C ALA A 503 3.76 20.00 11.66
N GLY A 504 2.85 19.61 12.56
CA GLY A 504 1.83 20.49 13.14
C GLY A 504 0.57 20.68 12.28
N PHE A 505 0.46 19.98 11.14
CA PHE A 505 -0.69 20.08 10.23
C PHE A 505 -1.48 18.77 10.08
N GLY A 506 -1.39 17.87 11.06
CA GLY A 506 -2.02 16.56 10.99
C GLY A 506 -1.29 15.64 10.01
N CYS A 507 -2.01 15.05 9.06
CA CYS A 507 -1.45 14.12 8.06
C CYS A 507 -0.51 14.78 7.03
N TRP A 508 -0.34 16.10 7.08
CA TRP A 508 0.35 16.86 6.05
C TRP A 508 1.68 17.43 6.56
N ASP A 509 2.72 17.23 5.78
CA ASP A 509 4.05 17.80 5.99
C ASP A 509 4.13 19.23 5.41
N VAL A 510 3.45 19.46 4.28
CA VAL A 510 3.48 20.72 3.52
C VAL A 510 2.08 21.06 3.02
N LEU A 511 1.69 22.34 3.10
CA LEU A 511 0.32 22.79 2.77
C LEU A 511 0.15 23.33 1.35
N HIS A 512 1.22 23.45 0.55
CA HIS A 512 1.17 23.94 -0.83
C HIS A 512 0.45 25.30 -0.99
N GLY A 513 0.67 26.22 -0.05
CA GLY A 513 0.05 27.55 -0.05
C GLY A 513 -1.37 27.61 0.53
N LEU A 514 -1.92 26.49 1.02
CA LEU A 514 -3.17 26.46 1.77
C LEU A 514 -2.94 26.88 3.23
N PRO A 515 -3.96 27.48 3.90
CA PRO A 515 -3.77 28.13 5.19
C PRO A 515 -3.56 27.15 6.35
N ASP A 516 -4.17 25.96 6.29
CA ASP A 516 -4.09 24.96 7.35
C ASP A 516 -4.41 23.55 6.81
N GLY A 517 -4.16 22.53 7.65
CA GLY A 517 -4.39 21.13 7.30
C GLY A 517 -5.85 20.75 7.05
N ALA A 518 -6.81 21.49 7.63
CA ALA A 518 -8.24 21.25 7.39
C ALA A 518 -8.61 21.69 5.97
N ARG A 519 -8.19 22.90 5.56
CA ARG A 519 -8.38 23.41 4.19
C ARG A 519 -7.63 22.60 3.14
N PHE A 520 -6.46 22.06 3.50
CA PHE A 520 -5.76 21.09 2.66
C PHE A 520 -6.61 19.83 2.43
N THR A 521 -7.12 19.24 3.51
CA THR A 521 -7.98 18.05 3.46
C THR A 521 -9.24 18.30 2.63
N GLU A 522 -9.95 19.41 2.87
CA GLU A 522 -11.15 19.78 2.12
C GLU A 522 -10.87 19.97 0.63
N THR A 523 -9.73 20.58 0.29
CA THR A 523 -9.31 20.80 -1.10
C THR A 523 -9.03 19.48 -1.79
N LEU A 524 -8.26 18.60 -1.15
CA LEU A 524 -7.97 17.26 -1.66
C LEU A 524 -9.26 16.45 -1.90
N GLN A 525 -10.19 16.46 -0.95
CA GLN A 525 -11.48 15.77 -1.07
C GLN A 525 -12.33 16.33 -2.22
N ARG A 526 -12.39 17.65 -2.35
CA ARG A 526 -13.13 18.33 -3.42
C ARG A 526 -12.54 18.00 -4.79
N ASN A 527 -11.22 17.99 -4.91
CA ASN A 527 -10.53 17.65 -6.14
C ASN A 527 -10.75 16.17 -6.49
N ALA A 528 -10.68 15.27 -5.49
CA ALA A 528 -10.90 13.84 -5.68
C ALA A 528 -12.33 13.50 -6.10
N ALA A 529 -13.29 14.39 -5.83
CA ALA A 529 -14.67 14.27 -6.30
C ALA A 529 -14.87 14.70 -7.76
N LYS A 530 -13.88 15.40 -8.36
CA LYS A 530 -13.95 15.93 -9.74
C LYS A 530 -12.99 15.23 -10.71
N HIS A 531 -11.82 14.84 -10.21
CA HIS A 531 -10.74 14.26 -11.00
C HIS A 531 -10.40 12.89 -10.44
N TYR A 532 -10.84 11.83 -11.13
CA TYR A 532 -10.66 10.47 -10.63
C TYR A 532 -10.71 9.42 -11.75
N GLY A 533 -10.17 8.23 -11.45
CA GLY A 533 -10.30 7.00 -12.24
C GLY A 533 -9.47 6.95 -13.52
N THR A 534 -8.53 7.87 -13.70
CA THR A 534 -7.65 7.92 -14.86
C THR A 534 -6.28 7.32 -14.57
N ALA A 535 -5.74 7.53 -13.36
CA ALA A 535 -4.38 7.13 -13.00
C ALA A 535 -4.20 5.61 -12.86
N TYR A 536 -5.10 4.90 -12.17
CA TYR A 536 -4.94 3.47 -11.93
C TYR A 536 -5.07 2.62 -13.20
N PRO A 537 -6.08 2.83 -14.07
CA PRO A 537 -6.15 2.09 -15.33
C PRO A 537 -4.91 2.31 -16.21
N GLU A 538 -4.36 3.54 -16.24
CA GLU A 538 -3.13 3.80 -16.98
C GLU A 538 -1.93 3.07 -16.38
N PHE A 539 -1.80 3.07 -15.05
CA PHE A 539 -0.77 2.29 -14.35
C PHE A 539 -0.84 0.79 -14.68
N ILE A 540 -2.04 0.22 -14.75
CA ILE A 540 -2.23 -1.19 -15.11
C ILE A 540 -1.87 -1.44 -16.59
N ARG A 541 -2.21 -0.54 -17.53
CA ARG A 541 -1.79 -0.68 -18.93
C ARG A 541 -0.26 -0.74 -19.06
N ARG A 542 0.45 0.15 -18.37
CA ARG A 542 1.92 0.15 -18.33
C ARG A 542 2.47 -1.11 -17.65
N THR A 543 1.81 -1.57 -16.59
CA THR A 543 2.14 -2.83 -15.91
C THR A 543 2.01 -4.04 -16.85
N ILE A 544 0.99 -4.08 -17.71
CA ILE A 544 0.85 -5.15 -18.72
C ILE A 544 2.02 -5.14 -19.71
N GLN A 545 2.45 -3.95 -20.15
CA GLN A 545 3.53 -3.80 -21.13
C GLN A 545 4.90 -4.18 -20.56
N GLU A 546 5.18 -3.85 -19.30
CA GLU A 546 6.49 -4.03 -18.65
C GLU A 546 6.56 -5.29 -17.77
N ARG A 547 5.49 -6.10 -17.72
CA ARG A 547 5.26 -7.14 -16.71
C ARG A 547 6.43 -8.11 -16.55
N GLU A 548 7.07 -8.47 -17.65
CA GLU A 548 8.18 -9.45 -17.69
C GLU A 548 9.40 -8.98 -16.90
N ALA A 549 9.75 -7.70 -16.98
CA ALA A 549 10.94 -7.15 -16.32
C ALA A 549 10.72 -6.83 -14.82
N MET A 550 9.46 -6.65 -14.40
CA MET A 550 9.14 -6.15 -13.06
C MET A 550 9.63 -7.02 -11.90
N PRO A 551 9.61 -8.37 -11.94
CA PRO A 551 10.09 -9.19 -10.82
C PRO A 551 11.55 -8.93 -10.47
N ALA A 552 12.43 -8.85 -11.47
CA ALA A 552 13.85 -8.59 -11.27
C ALA A 552 14.09 -7.17 -10.74
N GLN A 553 13.38 -6.18 -11.31
CA GLN A 553 13.47 -4.78 -10.88
C GLN A 553 12.97 -4.59 -9.44
N PHE A 554 11.86 -5.24 -9.08
CA PHE A 554 11.31 -5.21 -7.73
C PHE A 554 12.26 -5.86 -6.73
N GLU A 555 12.83 -7.02 -7.05
CA GLU A 555 13.77 -7.70 -6.17
C GLU A 555 15.03 -6.86 -5.88
N ALA A 556 15.54 -6.15 -6.90
CA ALA A 556 16.65 -5.22 -6.73
C ALA A 556 16.29 -4.06 -5.78
N LEU A 557 15.14 -3.41 -5.99
CA LEU A 557 14.69 -2.33 -5.10
C LEU A 557 14.41 -2.84 -3.68
N ARG A 558 13.78 -4.01 -3.55
CA ARG A 558 13.46 -4.63 -2.26
C ARG A 558 14.72 -4.86 -1.43
N ARG A 559 15.78 -5.42 -2.02
CA ARG A 559 17.06 -5.62 -1.33
C ARG A 559 17.67 -4.31 -0.86
N ALA A 560 17.76 -3.32 -1.74
CA ALA A 560 18.29 -2.00 -1.40
C ALA A 560 17.47 -1.31 -0.29
N PHE A 561 16.14 -1.46 -0.32
CA PHE A 561 15.25 -0.94 0.71
C PHE A 561 15.50 -1.61 2.05
N GLU A 562 15.55 -2.95 2.09
CA GLU A 562 15.78 -3.73 3.31
C GLU A 562 17.16 -3.46 3.91
N GLU A 563 18.22 -3.42 3.11
CA GLU A 563 19.59 -3.12 3.55
C GLU A 563 19.72 -1.73 4.18
N ARG A 564 18.97 -0.74 3.68
CA ARG A 564 18.96 0.61 4.23
C ARG A 564 18.06 0.75 5.46
N ALA A 565 16.96 0.01 5.50
CA ALA A 565 15.92 0.18 6.51
C ALA A 565 16.13 -0.67 7.77
N LEU A 566 16.89 -1.76 7.67
CA LEU A 566 17.01 -2.78 8.71
C LEU A 566 18.47 -3.09 9.02
N THR A 567 18.74 -3.46 10.27
CA THR A 567 20.05 -4.00 10.67
C THR A 567 20.04 -5.53 10.66
N ARG A 568 21.19 -6.14 10.98
CA ARG A 568 21.30 -7.60 11.16
C ARG A 568 20.46 -8.15 12.33
N LYS A 569 19.95 -7.28 13.22
CA LYS A 569 19.07 -7.67 14.34
C LYS A 569 17.61 -7.87 13.88
N ALA A 570 17.26 -7.48 12.65
CA ALA A 570 15.89 -7.53 12.16
C ALA A 570 15.31 -8.95 12.14
N GLY A 571 14.17 -9.11 12.82
CA GLY A 571 13.39 -10.33 12.82
C GLY A 571 12.58 -10.49 11.54
N GLY A 572 12.13 -11.72 11.28
CA GLY A 572 11.29 -12.02 10.11
C GLY A 572 9.99 -11.20 10.06
N GLN A 573 9.51 -10.64 11.18
CA GLN A 573 8.38 -9.72 11.19
C GLN A 573 8.70 -8.39 10.50
N ALA A 574 9.81 -7.76 10.87
CA ALA A 574 10.25 -6.49 10.29
C ALA A 574 10.64 -6.64 8.82
N ILE A 575 11.29 -7.74 8.42
CA ILE A 575 11.62 -8.04 7.02
C ILE A 575 10.36 -8.13 6.16
N ARG A 576 9.34 -8.88 6.62
CA ARG A 576 8.07 -9.00 5.87
C ARG A 576 7.35 -7.66 5.72
N ALA A 577 7.40 -6.82 6.75
CA ALA A 577 6.87 -5.47 6.64
C ALA A 577 7.70 -4.65 5.63
N ALA A 578 9.02 -4.62 5.75
CA ALA A 578 9.92 -3.90 4.83
C ALA A 578 9.68 -4.27 3.37
N THR A 579 9.51 -5.56 3.05
CA THR A 579 9.15 -6.01 1.69
C THR A 579 7.86 -5.35 1.18
N ARG A 580 6.84 -5.19 2.03
CA ARG A 580 5.58 -4.53 1.66
C ARG A 580 5.77 -3.04 1.43
N PHE A 581 6.53 -2.34 2.29
CA PHE A 581 6.85 -0.93 2.09
C PHE A 581 7.71 -0.70 0.84
N ALA A 582 8.62 -1.64 0.53
CA ALA A 582 9.39 -1.62 -0.71
C ALA A 582 8.49 -1.76 -1.95
N ALA A 583 7.42 -2.55 -1.88
CA ALA A 583 6.45 -2.64 -2.97
C ALA A 583 5.66 -1.34 -3.15
N VAL A 584 5.35 -0.63 -2.06
CA VAL A 584 4.77 0.72 -2.11
C VAL A 584 5.74 1.69 -2.78
N ALA A 585 7.01 1.71 -2.36
CA ALA A 585 8.05 2.52 -2.99
C ALA A 585 8.17 2.24 -4.49
N TYR A 586 8.31 0.96 -4.86
CA TYR A 586 8.45 0.52 -6.24
C TYR A 586 7.27 0.93 -7.11
N ALA A 587 6.03 0.77 -6.63
CA ALA A 587 4.85 1.17 -7.37
C ALA A 587 4.78 2.68 -7.62
N GLY A 588 5.11 3.49 -6.59
CA GLY A 588 5.16 4.94 -6.73
C GLY A 588 6.28 5.43 -7.64
N GLU A 589 7.46 4.82 -7.58
CA GLU A 589 8.57 5.14 -8.49
C GLU A 589 8.23 4.74 -9.93
N LYS A 590 7.58 3.59 -10.17
CA LYS A 590 7.13 3.19 -11.52
C LYS A 590 6.05 4.10 -12.07
N ALA A 591 5.08 4.48 -11.25
CA ALA A 591 4.07 5.46 -11.64
C ALA A 591 4.71 6.83 -11.99
N THR A 592 5.80 7.20 -11.31
CA THR A 592 6.56 8.41 -11.59
C THR A 592 7.36 8.29 -12.89
N GLU A 593 8.09 7.19 -13.07
CA GLU A 593 8.87 6.86 -14.28
C GLU A 593 8.00 6.85 -15.53
N TRP A 594 6.77 6.34 -15.44
CA TRP A 594 5.82 6.32 -16.54
C TRP A 594 5.06 7.63 -16.75
N GLY A 595 5.39 8.69 -15.99
CA GLY A 595 4.77 10.00 -16.12
C GLY A 595 3.32 10.06 -15.65
N ILE A 596 2.87 9.15 -14.77
CA ILE A 596 1.50 9.10 -14.24
C ILE A 596 1.34 10.05 -13.06
N THR A 597 2.35 10.15 -12.19
CA THR A 597 2.28 11.01 -10.99
C THR A 597 2.86 12.42 -11.21
N GLY A 598 3.87 12.55 -12.07
CA GLY A 598 4.62 13.80 -12.23
C GLY A 598 5.50 14.18 -11.03
N TRP A 599 5.77 13.25 -10.11
CA TRP A 599 6.63 13.51 -8.95
C TRP A 599 8.11 13.61 -9.32
N PRO A 600 8.94 14.25 -8.46
CA PRO A 600 10.38 14.10 -8.55
C PRO A 600 10.81 12.63 -8.34
N LYS A 601 11.84 12.18 -9.07
CA LYS A 601 12.42 10.84 -8.86
C LYS A 601 12.86 10.67 -7.40
N GLY A 602 12.53 9.52 -6.79
CA GLY A 602 12.85 9.21 -5.40
C GLY A 602 11.84 9.75 -4.37
N GLU A 603 10.81 10.49 -4.77
CA GLU A 603 9.78 11.00 -3.86
C GLU A 603 9.00 9.86 -3.18
N ALA A 604 8.60 8.85 -3.94
CA ALA A 604 7.88 7.70 -3.42
C ALA A 604 8.77 6.84 -2.51
N LEU A 605 10.04 6.65 -2.90
CA LEU A 605 11.02 5.93 -2.07
C LEU A 605 11.26 6.62 -0.73
N LYS A 606 11.43 7.96 -0.73
CA LYS A 606 11.59 8.76 0.49
C LYS A 606 10.37 8.64 1.40
N ALA A 607 9.17 8.79 0.84
CA ALA A 607 7.93 8.67 1.59
C ALA A 607 7.78 7.27 2.21
N ALA A 608 8.03 6.20 1.44
CA ALA A 608 7.97 4.84 1.93
C ALA A 608 9.00 4.53 3.02
N MET A 609 10.23 5.03 2.88
CA MET A 609 11.28 4.88 3.89
C MET A 609 10.89 5.60 5.18
N ARG A 610 10.41 6.85 5.09
CA ARG A 610 9.93 7.60 6.26
C ARG A 610 8.76 6.88 6.94
N MET A 611 7.77 6.42 6.17
CA MET A 611 6.62 5.71 6.73
C MET A 611 7.03 4.37 7.36
N PHE A 612 8.02 3.68 6.80
CA PHE A 612 8.55 2.45 7.39
C PHE A 612 9.25 2.71 8.73
N GLN A 613 10.05 3.77 8.81
CA GLN A 613 10.70 4.18 10.06
C GLN A 613 9.69 4.59 11.14
N ASP A 614 8.67 5.37 10.76
CA ASP A 614 7.57 5.77 11.65
C ASP A 614 6.81 4.52 12.16
N TRP A 615 6.54 3.55 11.26
CA TRP A 615 5.95 2.26 11.62
C TRP A 615 6.84 1.46 12.56
N LEU A 616 8.13 1.31 12.26
CA LEU A 616 9.08 0.52 13.04
C LEU A 616 9.21 1.05 14.47
N LYS A 617 9.25 2.37 14.61
CA LYS A 617 9.26 3.07 15.91
C LYS A 617 7.98 2.78 16.69
N ALA A 618 6.81 2.87 16.05
CA ALA A 618 5.52 2.58 16.69
C ALA A 618 5.34 1.08 17.02
N PHE A 619 5.91 0.20 16.20
CA PHE A 619 5.84 -1.25 16.36
C PHE A 619 6.68 -1.77 17.53
N GLY A 620 7.71 -1.02 17.95
CA GLY A 620 8.60 -1.36 19.06
C GLY A 620 9.97 -1.91 18.65
N GLY A 621 10.42 -1.60 17.43
CA GLY A 621 11.75 -1.97 16.92
C GLY A 621 11.73 -3.07 15.84
N GLU A 622 12.92 -3.43 15.37
CA GLU A 622 13.12 -4.40 14.28
C GLU A 622 13.16 -5.87 14.74
N GLU A 623 13.31 -6.12 16.04
CA GLU A 623 13.25 -7.45 16.61
C GLU A 623 11.81 -8.00 16.61
N ASN A 624 11.68 -9.33 16.69
CA ASN A 624 10.35 -9.93 16.85
C ASN A 624 9.74 -9.50 18.20
N ARG A 625 8.47 -9.09 18.16
CA ARG A 625 7.77 -8.54 19.34
C ARG A 625 7.56 -9.55 20.46
N GLU A 626 7.40 -10.83 20.09
CA GLU A 626 7.16 -11.93 21.04
C GLU A 626 8.30 -12.07 22.06
N PRO A 627 9.58 -12.27 21.65
CA PRO A 627 10.73 -12.19 22.55
C PRO A 627 10.77 -10.96 23.46
N ARG A 628 10.55 -9.75 22.90
CA ARG A 628 10.59 -8.50 23.67
C ARG A 628 9.50 -8.47 24.75
N LYS A 629 8.26 -8.82 24.41
CA LYS A 629 7.13 -8.90 25.36
C LYS A 629 7.36 -9.90 26.49
N MET A 630 8.01 -11.03 26.21
CA MET A 630 8.36 -12.00 27.27
C MET A 630 9.24 -11.36 28.35
N ILE A 631 10.20 -10.52 27.95
CA ILE A 631 11.11 -9.83 28.87
C ILE A 631 10.41 -8.67 29.59
N GLU A 632 9.66 -7.84 28.85
CA GLU A 632 8.89 -6.72 29.41
C GLU A 632 7.88 -7.20 30.48
N GLN A 633 7.23 -8.36 30.25
CA GLN A 633 6.30 -8.95 31.20
C GLN A 633 6.99 -9.36 32.52
N ILE A 634 8.19 -9.94 32.42
CA ILE A 634 9.00 -10.30 33.59
C ILE A 634 9.46 -9.04 34.34
N GLN A 635 9.99 -8.05 33.61
CA GLN A 635 10.44 -6.78 34.16
C GLN A 635 9.31 -6.09 34.92
N SER A 636 8.13 -5.96 34.30
CA SER A 636 6.94 -5.36 34.91
C SER A 636 6.46 -6.11 36.15
N TRP A 637 6.49 -7.45 36.11
CA TRP A 637 6.14 -8.27 37.28
C TRP A 637 7.13 -8.03 38.42
N ILE A 638 8.45 -8.01 38.16
CA ILE A 638 9.48 -7.77 39.18
C ILE A 638 9.34 -6.36 39.77
N GLN A 639 9.17 -5.33 38.94
CA GLN A 639 8.98 -3.96 39.42
C GLN A 639 7.75 -3.82 40.34
N SER A 640 6.67 -4.52 40.01
CA SER A 640 5.42 -4.45 40.78
C SER A 640 5.42 -5.31 42.05
N HIS A 641 6.20 -6.40 42.09
CA HIS A 641 6.09 -7.43 43.13
C HIS A 641 7.37 -7.69 43.93
N ALA A 642 8.55 -7.18 43.52
CA ALA A 642 9.81 -7.48 44.20
C ALA A 642 9.84 -7.00 45.65
N GLY A 643 9.16 -5.90 45.97
CA GLY A 643 9.08 -5.37 47.34
C GLY A 643 8.15 -6.15 48.28
N SER A 644 7.14 -6.84 47.74
CA SER A 644 6.03 -7.41 48.51
C SER A 644 5.96 -8.93 48.48
N ARG A 645 6.50 -9.57 47.43
CA ARG A 645 6.40 -11.02 47.20
C ARG A 645 7.74 -11.74 47.11
N LEU A 646 8.85 -11.01 47.03
CA LEU A 646 10.20 -11.57 47.09
C LEU A 646 10.82 -11.27 48.45
N GLU A 647 10.96 -12.31 49.27
CA GLU A 647 11.49 -12.19 50.62
C GLU A 647 13.01 -11.94 50.58
N ASP A 648 13.51 -11.05 51.44
CA ASP A 648 14.94 -10.79 51.51
C ASP A 648 15.66 -11.96 52.17
N HIS A 649 16.55 -12.61 51.41
CA HIS A 649 17.30 -13.78 51.90
C HIS A 649 18.14 -13.50 53.15
N ARG A 650 18.53 -12.24 53.39
CA ARG A 650 19.34 -11.85 54.55
C ARG A 650 18.54 -11.73 55.84
N ARG A 651 17.24 -11.45 55.73
CA ARG A 651 16.32 -11.32 56.87
C ARG A 651 15.11 -12.24 56.68
N PRO A 652 15.31 -13.57 56.66
CA PRO A 652 14.20 -14.49 56.52
C PRO A 652 13.30 -14.41 57.75
N SER A 653 11.99 -14.39 57.55
CA SER A 653 10.98 -14.30 58.63
C SER A 653 10.99 -15.52 59.57
N VAL A 654 11.65 -16.61 59.16
CA VAL A 654 11.87 -17.82 59.96
C VAL A 654 12.91 -17.59 61.06
N THR A 655 13.87 -16.69 60.84
CA THR A 655 14.97 -16.41 61.77
C THR A 655 14.91 -15.00 62.36
N ASP A 656 14.28 -14.04 61.68
CA ASP A 656 14.09 -12.67 62.15
C ASP A 656 12.59 -12.39 62.39
N THR A 657 12.19 -12.35 63.66
CA THR A 657 10.80 -12.08 64.07
C THR A 657 10.35 -10.66 63.80
N HIS A 658 11.27 -9.73 63.52
CA HIS A 658 10.98 -8.35 63.15
C HIS A 658 10.93 -8.14 61.63
N ALA A 659 11.24 -9.16 60.82
CA ALA A 659 11.14 -9.07 59.38
C ALA A 659 9.67 -8.96 58.93
N PRO A 660 9.36 -8.11 57.92
CA PRO A 660 8.02 -8.00 57.38
C PRO A 660 7.56 -9.33 56.77
N ARG A 661 6.35 -9.78 57.13
CA ARG A 661 5.78 -11.02 56.60
C ARG A 661 5.50 -10.88 55.11
N THR A 662 6.05 -11.80 54.32
CA THR A 662 5.83 -11.86 52.87
C THR A 662 4.61 -12.74 52.58
N MET A 663 3.48 -12.14 52.23
CA MET A 663 2.26 -12.88 51.84
C MET A 663 2.38 -13.38 50.39
N ASN A 664 1.83 -14.57 50.10
CA ASN A 664 1.88 -15.18 48.76
C ASN A 664 3.28 -15.15 48.13
N ARG A 665 4.30 -15.55 48.92
CA ARG A 665 5.72 -15.49 48.54
C ARG A 665 5.96 -16.16 47.19
N ALA A 666 6.54 -15.41 46.27
CA ALA A 666 6.84 -15.83 44.92
C ALA A 666 8.30 -16.28 44.73
N GLY A 667 9.15 -16.01 45.73
CA GLY A 667 10.55 -16.33 45.70
C GLY A 667 11.36 -15.51 46.70
N TRP A 668 12.64 -15.34 46.40
CA TRP A 668 13.62 -14.65 47.22
C TRP A 668 14.34 -13.57 46.41
N LYS A 669 14.74 -12.49 47.07
CA LYS A 669 15.75 -11.57 46.53
C LYS A 669 17.04 -11.74 47.33
N LYS A 670 18.17 -11.77 46.63
CA LYS A 670 19.49 -12.00 47.23
C LYS A 670 20.49 -10.98 46.67
N PRO A 671 21.31 -10.32 47.50
CA PRO A 671 22.36 -9.45 46.98
C PRO A 671 23.31 -10.22 46.08
N THR A 672 23.73 -9.60 44.98
CA THR A 672 24.81 -10.12 44.12
C THR A 672 26.09 -10.28 44.94
N LYS A 673 26.99 -11.19 44.52
CA LYS A 673 28.26 -11.39 45.22
C LYS A 673 29.12 -10.12 45.30
N GLU A 674 29.02 -9.28 44.28
CA GLU A 674 29.79 -8.05 44.12
C GLU A 674 29.34 -6.99 45.13
N THR A 675 28.03 -6.85 45.33
CA THR A 675 27.47 -5.83 46.21
C THR A 675 27.11 -6.34 47.60
N ALA A 676 27.28 -7.63 47.89
CA ALA A 676 26.96 -8.22 49.19
C ALA A 676 27.77 -7.64 50.36
N SER A 677 28.96 -7.08 50.06
CA SER A 677 29.83 -6.42 51.04
C SER A 677 29.55 -4.92 51.21
N LEU A 678 28.68 -4.34 50.39
CA LEU A 678 28.31 -2.92 50.44
C LEU A 678 27.18 -2.67 51.47
N ASN A 679 27.00 -1.39 51.82
CA ASN A 679 25.89 -0.95 52.66
C ASN A 679 24.54 -1.30 52.02
N GLU A 680 23.53 -1.54 52.85
CA GLU A 680 22.16 -1.93 52.43
C GLU A 680 21.57 -1.14 51.24
N PRO A 681 21.73 0.19 51.14
CA PRO A 681 21.20 0.99 50.03
C PRO A 681 21.93 0.75 48.70
N ASP A 682 23.19 0.32 48.73
CA ASP A 682 24.06 0.15 47.56
C ASP A 682 24.03 -1.29 47.03
N GLN A 683 23.17 -2.15 47.59
CA GLN A 683 23.10 -3.55 47.21
C GLN A 683 22.24 -3.75 45.97
N VAL A 684 22.80 -4.47 45.01
CA VAL A 684 22.11 -4.93 43.81
C VAL A 684 21.62 -6.35 44.06
N PHE A 685 20.36 -6.65 43.74
CA PHE A 685 19.72 -7.93 44.02
C PHE A 685 19.54 -8.78 42.77
N GLU A 686 19.76 -10.09 42.91
CA GLU A 686 19.27 -11.13 42.01
C GLU A 686 17.93 -11.68 42.53
N TYR A 687 17.05 -12.04 41.61
CA TYR A 687 15.69 -12.51 41.91
C TYR A 687 15.59 -14.02 41.68
N LEU A 688 15.33 -14.77 42.75
CA LEU A 688 15.15 -16.23 42.72
C LEU A 688 13.67 -16.55 42.77
N LEU A 689 13.11 -17.01 41.66
CA LEU A 689 11.68 -17.21 41.48
C LEU A 689 11.31 -18.69 41.53
N TYR A 690 10.22 -19.01 42.23
CA TYR A 690 9.71 -20.38 42.27
C TYR A 690 9.23 -20.81 40.87
N PRO A 691 9.40 -22.10 40.50
CA PRO A 691 9.10 -22.55 39.14
C PRO A 691 7.60 -22.47 38.82
N ALA A 692 6.74 -22.70 39.81
CA ALA A 692 5.30 -22.59 39.65
C ALA A 692 4.90 -21.15 39.31
N VAL A 693 5.41 -20.16 40.07
CA VAL A 693 5.11 -18.73 39.88
C VAL A 693 5.69 -18.22 38.56
N PHE A 694 6.92 -18.63 38.22
CA PHE A 694 7.51 -18.32 36.92
C PHE A 694 6.60 -18.76 35.78
N ARG A 695 6.03 -19.98 35.85
CA ARG A 695 5.15 -20.52 34.80
C ARG A 695 3.77 -19.87 34.79
N SER A 696 3.12 -19.73 35.95
CA SER A 696 1.71 -19.32 36.03
C SER A 696 1.51 -17.81 35.97
N GLU A 697 2.47 -17.03 36.45
CA GLU A 697 2.34 -15.58 36.55
C GLU A 697 3.26 -14.85 35.58
N LEU A 698 4.57 -15.16 35.61
CA LEU A 698 5.54 -14.44 34.79
C LEU A 698 5.50 -14.85 33.31
N CYS A 699 5.18 -16.11 33.01
CA CYS A 699 5.05 -16.63 31.65
C CYS A 699 3.59 -16.67 31.17
N ASN A 700 2.65 -16.01 31.85
CA ASN A 700 1.24 -16.07 31.46
C ASN A 700 1.07 -15.68 29.97
N GLY A 701 0.38 -16.51 29.19
CA GLY A 701 0.20 -16.32 27.75
C GLY A 701 1.37 -16.75 26.85
N PHE A 702 2.50 -17.20 27.42
CA PHE A 702 3.69 -17.65 26.69
C PHE A 702 4.13 -19.06 27.12
N ASP A 703 4.86 -19.76 26.25
CA ASP A 703 5.49 -21.03 26.63
C ASP A 703 6.66 -20.77 27.60
N PRO A 704 6.66 -21.35 28.82
CA PRO A 704 7.71 -21.06 29.80
C PRO A 704 9.12 -21.50 29.37
N SER A 705 9.24 -22.52 28.51
CA SER A 705 10.55 -22.93 28.00
C SER A 705 11.10 -21.89 27.01
N ALA A 706 10.25 -21.35 26.13
CA ALA A 706 10.62 -20.27 25.23
C ALA A 706 11.07 -19.01 25.99
N VAL A 707 10.33 -18.61 27.03
CA VAL A 707 10.68 -17.46 27.88
C VAL A 707 12.04 -17.65 28.55
N ALA A 708 12.27 -18.82 29.16
CA ALA A 708 13.55 -19.11 29.82
C ALA A 708 14.74 -19.12 28.84
N LYS A 709 14.55 -19.65 27.62
CA LYS A 709 15.58 -19.62 26.57
C LYS A 709 15.87 -18.19 26.09
N GLU A 710 14.86 -17.34 25.99
CA GLU A 710 15.06 -15.95 25.57
C GLU A 710 15.80 -15.14 26.65
N LEU A 711 15.47 -15.34 27.93
CA LEU A 711 16.24 -14.75 29.03
C LEU A 711 17.71 -15.19 29.00
N ASP A 712 17.98 -16.49 28.80
CA ASP A 712 19.35 -17.02 28.72
C ASP A 712 20.11 -16.43 27.51
N LYS A 713 19.46 -16.34 26.36
CA LYS A 713 20.02 -15.74 25.14
C LYS A 713 20.44 -14.28 25.34
N ARG A 714 19.67 -13.51 26.12
CA ARG A 714 19.95 -12.10 26.47
C ARG A 714 20.85 -11.94 27.70
N GLY A 715 21.37 -13.03 28.28
CA GLY A 715 22.17 -12.96 29.50
C GLY A 715 21.37 -12.56 30.76
N LEU A 716 20.04 -12.60 30.70
CA LEU A 716 19.09 -12.24 31.76
C LEU A 716 18.63 -13.45 32.58
N LEU A 717 19.32 -14.58 32.47
CA LEU A 717 19.09 -15.78 33.27
C LEU A 717 20.40 -16.38 33.75
N VAL A 718 20.51 -16.64 35.06
CA VAL A 718 21.64 -17.38 35.60
C VAL A 718 21.32 -18.86 35.57
N ARG A 719 21.94 -19.60 34.65
CA ARG A 719 21.73 -21.06 34.50
C ARG A 719 22.73 -21.91 35.29
N SER A 720 22.43 -23.19 35.43
CA SER A 720 23.41 -24.22 35.82
C SER A 720 23.95 -24.94 34.58
N LYS A 721 24.95 -25.82 34.72
CA LYS A 721 25.56 -26.54 33.57
C LYS A 721 24.52 -27.29 32.72
N ASP A 722 23.57 -27.95 33.36
CA ASP A 722 22.64 -28.88 32.70
C ASP A 722 21.17 -28.40 32.74
N SER A 723 20.90 -27.20 33.27
CA SER A 723 19.53 -26.69 33.44
C SER A 723 19.48 -25.17 33.41
N LEU A 724 18.41 -24.62 32.82
CA LEU A 724 18.07 -23.19 32.86
C LEU A 724 17.67 -22.69 34.26
N MET A 725 17.66 -23.59 35.25
CA MET A 725 17.36 -23.31 36.64
C MET A 725 18.59 -23.56 37.51
N GLN A 726 18.62 -22.97 38.70
CA GLN A 726 19.63 -23.25 39.71
C GLN A 726 19.03 -23.88 40.96
N LYS A 727 19.83 -24.74 41.60
CA LYS A 727 19.51 -25.27 42.92
C LYS A 727 19.89 -24.24 43.97
N PHE A 728 18.92 -23.85 44.79
CA PHE A 728 19.12 -22.94 45.90
C PHE A 728 18.48 -23.53 47.15
N ARG A 729 19.19 -23.46 48.28
CA ARG A 729 18.67 -23.88 49.57
C ARG A 729 18.08 -22.66 50.27
N GLU A 730 16.76 -22.61 50.32
CA GLU A 730 16.05 -21.54 51.02
C GLU A 730 16.25 -21.63 52.55
N PRO A 731 16.23 -20.49 53.26
CA PRO A 731 16.29 -20.46 54.72
C PRO A 731 15.23 -21.37 55.36
N GLY A 732 15.66 -22.23 56.29
CA GLY A 732 14.79 -23.19 56.96
C GLY A 732 14.49 -24.49 56.19
N ALA A 733 14.91 -24.62 54.93
CA ALA A 733 14.70 -25.85 54.17
C ALA A 733 15.76 -26.93 54.43
N ALA A 734 15.31 -28.20 54.43
CA ALA A 734 16.18 -29.36 54.60
C ALA A 734 16.99 -29.70 53.34
N LYS A 735 16.46 -29.42 52.14
CA LYS A 735 17.10 -29.72 50.84
C LYS A 735 17.01 -28.51 49.89
N PRO A 736 17.94 -28.36 48.92
CA PRO A 736 17.85 -27.33 47.89
C PRO A 736 16.64 -27.54 46.96
N GLY A 737 15.93 -26.45 46.64
CA GLY A 737 14.88 -26.39 45.63
C GLY A 737 15.41 -25.80 44.31
N TRP A 738 14.62 -25.91 43.24
CA TRP A 738 14.94 -25.33 41.94
C TRP A 738 14.30 -23.95 41.77
N PHE A 739 15.05 -23.00 41.24
CA PHE A 739 14.61 -21.62 41.03
C PHE A 739 15.06 -21.12 39.66
N TYR A 740 14.27 -20.22 39.07
CA TYR A 740 14.76 -19.35 38.00
C TYR A 740 15.45 -18.16 38.64
N VAL A 741 16.71 -17.93 38.28
CA VAL A 741 17.53 -16.86 38.86
C VAL A 741 17.70 -15.76 37.82
N ILE A 742 17.08 -14.61 38.07
CA ILE A 742 17.07 -13.47 37.16
C ILE A 742 17.99 -12.37 37.73
N PRO A 743 19.04 -11.94 37.02
CA PRO A 743 19.91 -10.85 37.45
C PRO A 743 19.18 -9.51 37.54
N SER A 744 19.75 -8.55 38.28
CA SER A 744 19.26 -7.17 38.33
C SER A 744 19.22 -6.47 36.97
N ALA A 745 20.06 -6.91 36.02
CA ALA A 745 20.11 -6.38 34.65
C ALA A 745 18.75 -6.40 33.95
N ILE A 746 17.81 -7.27 34.37
CA ILE A 746 16.42 -7.30 33.87
C ILE A 746 15.67 -5.97 34.06
N LEU A 747 16.09 -5.16 35.02
CA LEU A 747 15.49 -3.86 35.30
C LEU A 747 16.10 -2.71 34.48
N GLY A 748 17.18 -2.97 33.73
CA GLY A 748 17.79 -2.01 32.82
C GLY A 748 16.91 -1.68 31.62
N SER A 749 17.31 -0.66 30.85
CA SER A 749 16.67 -0.35 29.57
C SER A 749 16.99 -1.49 28.58
N LEU A 750 15.96 -2.00 27.90
CA LEU A 750 16.12 -3.05 26.90
C LEU A 750 16.82 -2.56 25.62
N ASP A 751 16.99 -1.25 25.48
CA ASP A 751 17.59 -0.60 24.30
C ASP A 751 19.08 -0.24 24.53
N ASP A 752 19.62 -0.46 25.75
CA ASP A 752 21.02 -0.20 26.11
C ASP A 752 21.88 -1.48 26.05
N GLU A 753 22.08 -2.04 24.86
CA GLU A 753 23.22 -2.93 24.59
C GLU A 753 23.88 -2.56 23.26
N HIS A 754 25.17 -2.23 23.36
CA HIS A 754 26.16 -1.72 22.39
C HIS A 754 25.85 -1.76 20.89
#